data_AF-A0A5J6Q3K8-F1
#
_entry.id   AF-A0A5J6Q3K8-F1
#
_cell.length_a   1.000
_cell.length_b   1.000
_cell.length_c   1.000
_cell.angle_alpha   90.00
_cell.angle_beta   90.00
_cell.angle_gamma   90.00
#
_symmetry.space_group_name_H-M   'P 1'
#
loop_
_entity.id
_entity.type
_entity.pdbx_description
1 polymer ?
#
loop_
_entity_poly.entity_id
_entity_poly.type
_entity_poly.pdbx_seq_one_letter_code
_entity_poly.pdbx_strand_id
1 'polypeptide(L)'
;MGLALLHLHLHGLFRSRDLELGRDADTGGQSLYVLELARNLAACPQVESVEVVTRAIHDRRVSPDYGRSEEDLAPGARIRRFAFGPRRYLRKELLWPHLDELADQLVDELVARPRLPDWVHAHYADAGYVGALVCRRLGLPLVFTAHSLGREKLRRLLATGIDHEQIDQTYAINRRIDAEELALAHAALVVTSTRQEASEQYGRYGRFRHDRSAVIPPGVDGRRFHPEPEAAETAGAETAAVEALLRPFLRRPDRPPLLALSRAVRRKNIPALVEAYGRSALLRRSHNLVLVLGSRDDLRQLERQQREVFQQLFELVDRFDLYGRVAYPRRHEGSHVPALYRWAAGLGGLFVNPALTEPFGLTLLEAAASGLPVVATDDGGPRDILERCRNGLLVDPTDLDALQETLELAVADRDRWQSWRRQGLAAVQATFSWQAHVRCYLERAAAAAGRQRGMGSRPPSLPPAAEADPGRAWAGLLLIDLDVVLRDSAPEDLQALAAWLDDLSRRGEDSWAIGLISGLSREDGTRRAAQLGLPEPRVWISEAGTVIHERDAGGAWRPDERWASRIARGWDRQEVVAALSQLSERLDWQEEAHQGPLKVSVTLRHPGPGALAMVRQKLRHCRVEARPQLYSHAFLDVVPMRASKLEASRHLALTHGVPLQRLVVVVAQQGDADLLTGAAPGVVVAGHDPSLEGLRGRRGVVFAPAGGAAGVLEGLRQLKVIRGRRLSPD
;
A
#
# COMPACT_ATOMS: atom_id res chain seq x y z
N MET A 1 10.37 24.25 -14.95
CA MET A 1 9.20 23.90 -14.13
C MET A 1 9.68 23.03 -12.98
N GLY A 2 9.16 23.22 -11.76
CA GLY A 2 9.52 22.38 -10.61
C GLY A 2 8.79 21.05 -10.64
N LEU A 3 9.10 20.15 -9.72
CA LEU A 3 8.52 18.80 -9.65
C LEU A 3 7.12 18.81 -9.01
N ALA A 4 6.15 18.13 -9.63
CA ALA A 4 4.82 17.93 -9.07
C ALA A 4 4.68 16.51 -8.52
N LEU A 5 4.49 16.34 -7.21
CA LEU A 5 4.56 15.05 -6.53
C LEU A 5 3.18 14.67 -5.95
N LEU A 6 2.75 13.43 -6.18
CA LEU A 6 1.52 12.89 -5.63
C LEU A 6 1.83 11.73 -4.66
N HIS A 7 1.43 11.85 -3.40
CA HIS A 7 1.56 10.82 -2.37
C HIS A 7 0.20 10.18 -2.12
N LEU A 8 0.17 8.86 -1.92
CA LEU A 8 -1.02 8.10 -1.54
C LEU A 8 -0.85 7.55 -0.11
N HIS A 9 -1.73 7.97 0.80
CA HIS A 9 -1.80 7.49 2.19
C HIS A 9 -3.28 7.30 2.58
N LEU A 10 -3.79 6.08 2.43
CA LEU A 10 -5.24 5.85 2.31
C LEU A 10 -5.95 5.48 3.62
N HIS A 11 -5.39 4.57 4.41
CA HIS A 11 -5.95 4.18 5.70
C HIS A 11 -5.55 5.12 6.83
N GLY A 12 -6.20 4.96 7.98
CA GLY A 12 -5.94 5.73 9.18
C GLY A 12 -6.54 7.14 9.12
N LEU A 13 -6.20 7.93 10.13
CA LEU A 13 -6.64 9.32 10.29
C LEU A 13 -5.48 10.26 9.94
N PHE A 14 -5.61 10.96 8.81
CA PHE A 14 -4.56 11.85 8.31
C PHE A 14 -5.05 13.30 8.17
N ARG A 15 -4.37 14.22 8.85
CA ARG A 15 -4.59 15.68 8.83
C ARG A 15 -3.27 16.41 9.09
N SER A 16 -3.21 17.70 8.75
CA SER A 16 -1.96 18.49 8.79
C SER A 16 -1.51 18.82 10.22
N ARG A 17 -2.45 18.96 11.17
CA ARG A 17 -2.19 19.32 12.57
C ARG A 17 -2.87 18.34 13.51
N ASP A 18 -2.30 18.17 14.70
CA ASP A 18 -2.89 17.35 15.76
C ASP A 18 -3.19 15.91 15.33
N LEU A 19 -2.24 15.25 14.66
CA LEU A 19 -2.39 13.84 14.30
C LEU A 19 -2.75 13.02 15.54
N GLU A 20 -3.80 12.20 15.45
CA GLU A 20 -4.26 11.30 16.51
C GLU A 20 -3.37 10.05 16.62
N LEU A 21 -2.05 10.26 16.75
CA LEU A 21 -1.05 9.20 16.78
C LEU A 21 -1.31 8.22 17.93
N GLY A 22 -1.34 6.93 17.61
CA GLY A 22 -1.53 5.87 18.60
C GLY A 22 -2.97 5.65 19.03
N ARG A 23 -3.96 6.32 18.40
CA ARG A 23 -5.38 6.05 18.61
C ARG A 23 -5.73 4.59 18.31
N ASP A 24 -5.19 4.04 17.23
CA ASP A 24 -5.39 2.66 16.81
C ASP A 24 -4.18 2.14 16.01
N ALA A 25 -4.31 0.93 15.43
CA ALA A 25 -3.27 0.29 14.64
C ALA A 25 -3.08 0.91 13.24
N ASP A 26 -3.92 1.85 12.83
CA ASP A 26 -3.98 2.43 11.49
C ASP A 26 -3.43 3.87 11.49
N THR A 27 -3.41 4.56 12.64
CA THR A 27 -2.90 5.93 12.79
C THR A 27 -1.66 5.97 13.68
N GLY A 28 -0.48 6.07 13.07
CA GLY A 28 0.78 5.97 13.81
C GLY A 28 2.01 6.46 13.03
N GLY A 29 3.13 5.74 13.17
CA GLY A 29 4.43 6.14 12.60
C GLY A 29 4.40 6.39 11.09
N GLN A 30 3.59 5.65 10.34
CA GLN A 30 3.37 5.88 8.90
C GLN A 30 2.78 7.27 8.64
N SER A 31 1.73 7.67 9.38
CA SER A 31 1.08 8.97 9.20
C SER A 31 2.04 10.11 9.54
N LEU A 32 2.82 9.97 10.61
CA LEU A 32 3.87 10.94 10.94
C LEU A 32 4.95 11.02 9.86
N TYR A 33 5.42 9.87 9.35
CA TYR A 33 6.40 9.82 8.27
C TYR A 33 5.91 10.56 7.02
N VAL A 34 4.68 10.30 6.57
CA VAL A 34 4.13 10.91 5.35
C VAL A 34 3.95 12.42 5.55
N LEU A 35 3.48 12.85 6.72
CA LEU A 35 3.33 14.27 7.04
C LEU A 35 4.68 15.00 6.99
N GLU A 36 5.70 14.47 7.64
CA GLU A 36 7.04 15.09 7.66
C GLU A 36 7.73 15.03 6.30
N LEU A 37 7.59 13.92 5.57
CA LEU A 37 8.09 13.81 4.19
C LEU A 37 7.47 14.89 3.30
N ALA A 38 6.13 15.03 3.31
CA ALA A 38 5.44 16.01 2.48
C ALA A 38 5.85 17.46 2.80
N ARG A 39 5.99 17.80 4.10
CA ARG A 39 6.49 19.12 4.54
C ARG A 39 7.88 19.42 4.00
N ASN A 40 8.80 18.48 4.16
CA ASN A 40 10.20 18.69 3.80
C ASN A 40 10.41 18.64 2.28
N LEU A 41 9.60 17.87 1.55
CA LEU A 41 9.59 17.91 0.08
C LEU A 41 9.12 19.27 -0.42
N ALA A 42 8.02 19.81 0.11
CA ALA A 42 7.49 21.10 -0.33
C ALA A 42 8.41 22.29 0.03
N ALA A 43 9.26 22.14 1.06
CA ALA A 43 10.29 23.11 1.38
C ALA A 43 11.49 23.10 0.40
N CYS A 44 11.59 22.11 -0.50
CA CYS A 44 12.68 22.03 -1.48
C CYS A 44 12.41 22.94 -2.69
N PRO A 45 13.34 23.82 -3.10
CA PRO A 45 13.12 24.77 -4.20
C PRO A 45 12.78 24.12 -5.56
N GLN A 46 13.24 22.89 -5.78
CA GLN A 46 12.98 22.12 -7.01
C GLN A 46 11.61 21.43 -7.03
N VAL A 47 10.86 21.45 -5.93
CA VAL A 47 9.52 20.87 -5.81
C VAL A 47 8.50 21.99 -5.92
N GLU A 48 7.63 21.92 -6.92
CA GLU A 48 6.57 22.89 -7.18
C GLU A 48 5.35 22.63 -6.30
N SER A 49 4.98 21.36 -6.15
CA SER A 49 3.79 20.98 -5.37
C SER A 49 3.88 19.57 -4.83
N VAL A 50 3.36 19.35 -3.63
CA VAL A 50 3.14 18.04 -3.03
C VAL A 50 1.65 17.87 -2.69
N GLU A 51 1.02 16.82 -3.19
CA GLU A 51 -0.34 16.45 -2.82
C GLU A 51 -0.34 15.12 -2.07
N VAL A 52 -1.00 15.06 -0.91
CA VAL A 52 -1.24 13.80 -0.19
C VAL A 52 -2.70 13.42 -0.33
N VAL A 53 -2.96 12.37 -1.11
CA VAL A 53 -4.29 11.77 -1.27
C VAL A 53 -4.58 10.84 -0.10
N THR A 54 -5.73 11.04 0.53
CA THR A 54 -6.25 10.18 1.58
C THR A 54 -7.78 10.04 1.46
N ARG A 55 -8.40 9.29 2.38
CA ARG A 55 -9.85 9.04 2.39
C ARG A 55 -10.61 10.15 3.13
N ALA A 56 -11.73 10.59 2.56
CA ALA A 56 -12.69 11.44 3.25
C ALA A 56 -13.52 10.60 4.24
N ILE A 57 -13.57 11.04 5.49
CA ILE A 57 -14.24 10.33 6.59
C ILE A 57 -15.25 11.25 7.25
N HIS A 58 -16.52 10.88 7.22
CA HIS A 58 -17.61 11.54 7.95
C HIS A 58 -18.13 10.60 9.03
N ASP A 59 -17.58 10.76 10.24
CA ASP A 59 -17.91 9.92 11.39
C ASP A 59 -17.91 10.78 12.66
N ARG A 60 -18.99 10.69 13.46
CA ARG A 60 -19.16 11.52 14.67
C ARG A 60 -18.11 11.23 15.75
N ARG A 61 -17.33 10.14 15.62
CA ARG A 61 -16.32 9.69 16.59
C ARG A 61 -14.92 10.28 16.37
N VAL A 62 -14.73 11.06 15.30
CA VAL A 62 -13.45 11.65 14.90
C VAL A 62 -13.65 13.13 14.51
N SER A 63 -12.56 13.88 14.36
CA SER A 63 -12.64 15.30 13.97
C SER A 63 -13.40 15.50 12.64
N PRO A 64 -14.24 16.55 12.50
CA PRO A 64 -14.84 16.90 11.22
C PRO A 64 -13.81 17.25 10.12
N ASP A 65 -12.55 17.55 10.49
CA ASP A 65 -11.46 17.83 9.54
C ASP A 65 -11.26 16.70 8.53
N TYR A 66 -11.43 15.44 8.94
CA TYR A 66 -11.27 14.29 8.06
C TYR A 66 -12.33 14.21 6.95
N GLY A 67 -13.43 14.95 7.08
CA GLY A 67 -14.46 15.08 6.06
C GLY A 67 -14.24 16.24 5.09
N ARG A 68 -13.23 17.09 5.30
CA ARG A 68 -12.91 18.20 4.40
C ARG A 68 -12.17 17.68 3.18
N SER A 69 -12.69 17.99 1.99
CA SER A 69 -12.12 17.55 0.71
C SER A 69 -10.68 18.02 0.52
N GLU A 70 -10.33 19.20 1.02
CA GLU A 70 -8.97 19.75 0.94
C GLU A 70 -8.54 20.40 2.26
N GLU A 71 -7.25 20.35 2.53
CA GLU A 71 -6.60 20.97 3.68
C GLU A 71 -5.15 21.34 3.35
N ASP A 72 -4.74 22.57 3.68
CA ASP A 72 -3.35 23.00 3.53
C ASP A 72 -2.44 22.27 4.53
N LEU A 73 -1.34 21.70 4.04
CA LEU A 73 -0.38 20.95 4.85
C LEU A 73 0.83 21.81 5.23
N ALA A 74 1.38 22.52 4.24
CA ALA A 74 2.47 23.48 4.33
C ALA A 74 2.49 24.34 3.04
N PRO A 75 3.25 25.45 2.96
CA PRO A 75 3.45 26.14 1.69
C PRO A 75 3.93 25.16 0.61
N GLY A 76 3.19 25.05 -0.50
CA GLY A 76 3.48 24.09 -1.57
C GLY A 76 3.01 22.65 -1.32
N ALA A 77 2.34 22.35 -0.19
CA ALA A 77 1.80 21.03 0.12
C ALA A 77 0.34 21.06 0.58
N ARG A 78 -0.48 20.12 0.10
CA ARG A 78 -1.90 19.98 0.50
C ARG A 78 -2.33 18.53 0.68
N ILE A 79 -3.38 18.33 1.46
CA ILE A 79 -4.09 17.07 1.61
C ILE A 79 -5.34 17.12 0.74
N ARG A 80 -5.60 16.06 -0.02
CA ARG A 80 -6.82 15.90 -0.82
C ARG A 80 -7.54 14.62 -0.42
N ARG A 81 -8.82 14.72 -0.08
CA ARG A 81 -9.62 13.65 0.47
C ARG A 81 -10.70 13.21 -0.50
N PHE A 82 -10.72 11.93 -0.82
CA PHE A 82 -11.68 11.34 -1.74
C PHE A 82 -12.70 10.51 -0.97
N ALA A 83 -13.97 10.67 -1.33
CA ALA A 83 -15.04 9.84 -0.79
C ALA A 83 -15.12 8.53 -1.60
N PHE A 84 -14.87 7.41 -0.93
CA PHE A 84 -15.05 6.07 -1.48
C PHE A 84 -15.44 5.10 -0.37
N GLY A 85 -16.23 4.09 -0.73
CA GLY A 85 -16.85 3.20 0.24
C GLY A 85 -17.78 3.90 1.25
N PRO A 86 -18.09 3.25 2.39
CA PRO A 86 -18.90 3.83 3.46
C PRO A 86 -18.38 5.19 3.95
N ARG A 87 -19.26 6.10 4.40
CA ARG A 87 -18.82 7.42 4.92
C ARG A 87 -18.07 7.35 6.26
N ARG A 88 -18.36 6.32 7.06
CA ARG A 88 -17.78 6.13 8.40
C ARG A 88 -16.31 5.69 8.35
N TYR A 89 -15.61 5.86 9.47
CA TYR A 89 -14.24 5.34 9.60
C TYR A 89 -14.23 3.81 9.41
N LEU A 90 -13.25 3.32 8.65
CA LEU A 90 -13.02 1.89 8.41
C LEU A 90 -11.59 1.55 8.74
N ARG A 91 -11.40 0.39 9.36
CA ARG A 91 -10.08 -0.22 9.51
C ARG A 91 -9.52 -0.60 8.14
N LYS A 92 -8.21 -0.55 8.00
CA LYS A 92 -7.50 -0.83 6.73
C LYS A 92 -7.86 -2.18 6.10
N GLU A 93 -8.11 -3.21 6.91
CA GLU A 93 -8.50 -4.54 6.44
C GLU A 93 -9.86 -4.55 5.69
N LEU A 94 -10.71 -3.54 5.91
CA LEU A 94 -12.03 -3.43 5.29
C LEU A 94 -12.06 -2.50 4.07
N LEU A 95 -10.94 -1.86 3.71
CA LEU A 95 -10.89 -0.92 2.59
C LEU A 95 -10.86 -1.61 1.23
N TRP A 96 -10.38 -2.84 1.18
CA TRP A 96 -10.07 -3.52 -0.07
C TRP A 96 -11.18 -3.53 -1.14
N PRO A 97 -12.48 -3.73 -0.82
CA PRO A 97 -13.55 -3.72 -1.83
C PRO A 97 -13.76 -2.36 -2.52
N HIS A 98 -13.18 -1.29 -1.98
CA HIS A 98 -13.41 0.09 -2.40
C HIS A 98 -12.19 0.74 -3.06
N LEU A 99 -11.03 0.07 -3.10
CA LEU A 99 -9.80 0.67 -3.61
C LEU A 99 -9.83 0.89 -5.14
N ASP A 100 -10.51 0.03 -5.89
CA ASP A 100 -10.70 0.22 -7.34
C ASP A 100 -11.54 1.47 -7.65
N GLU A 101 -12.54 1.79 -6.81
CA GLU A 101 -13.33 3.03 -6.93
C GLU A 101 -12.42 4.26 -6.80
N LEU A 102 -11.50 4.27 -5.83
CA LEU A 102 -10.53 5.35 -5.68
C LEU A 102 -9.56 5.43 -6.85
N ALA A 103 -9.03 4.28 -7.32
CA ALA A 103 -8.11 4.25 -8.46
C ALA A 103 -8.77 4.83 -9.72
N ASP A 104 -10.05 4.52 -9.95
CA ASP A 104 -10.85 5.05 -11.04
C ASP A 104 -11.04 6.58 -10.90
N GLN A 105 -11.47 7.06 -9.73
CA GLN A 105 -11.62 8.50 -9.46
C GLN A 105 -10.32 9.29 -9.65
N LEU A 106 -9.18 8.74 -9.21
CA LEU A 106 -7.88 9.39 -9.36
C LEU A 106 -7.42 9.44 -10.82
N VAL A 107 -7.71 8.41 -11.62
CA VAL A 107 -7.38 8.42 -13.06
C VAL A 107 -8.18 9.51 -13.76
N ASP A 108 -9.50 9.56 -13.55
CA ASP A 108 -10.39 10.56 -14.16
C ASP A 108 -9.92 11.98 -13.80
N GLU A 109 -9.63 12.22 -12.53
CA GLU A 109 -9.20 13.52 -12.07
C GLU A 109 -7.84 13.91 -12.65
N LEU A 110 -6.86 13.00 -12.67
CA LEU A 110 -5.52 13.27 -13.19
C LEU A 110 -5.52 13.55 -14.70
N VAL A 111 -6.36 12.84 -15.47
CA VAL A 111 -6.51 13.04 -16.92
C VAL A 111 -7.11 14.41 -17.23
N ALA A 112 -8.00 14.91 -16.37
CA ALA A 112 -8.59 16.24 -16.51
C ALA A 112 -7.60 17.39 -16.19
N ARG A 113 -6.43 17.09 -15.61
CA ARG A 113 -5.44 18.12 -15.28
C ARG A 113 -4.59 18.50 -16.50
N PRO A 114 -4.16 19.77 -16.59
CA PRO A 114 -3.22 20.20 -17.63
C PRO A 114 -1.84 19.53 -17.50
N ARG A 115 -1.49 19.07 -16.30
CA ARG A 115 -0.21 18.43 -16.01
C ARG A 115 -0.40 17.27 -15.03
N LEU A 116 0.17 16.13 -15.40
CA LEU A 116 0.29 14.95 -14.54
C LEU A 116 1.45 15.12 -13.54
N PRO A 117 1.39 14.46 -12.37
CA PRO A 117 2.52 14.43 -11.45
C PRO A 117 3.74 13.76 -12.09
N ASP A 118 4.93 14.16 -11.67
CA ASP A 118 6.19 13.60 -12.13
C ASP A 118 6.34 12.13 -11.71
N TRP A 119 5.81 11.77 -10.53
CA TRP A 119 5.62 10.39 -10.06
C TRP A 119 4.58 10.32 -8.94
N VAL A 120 4.12 9.11 -8.65
CA VAL A 120 3.25 8.80 -7.51
C VAL A 120 4.03 8.04 -6.45
N HIS A 121 3.95 8.45 -5.17
CA HIS A 121 4.53 7.72 -4.04
C HIS A 121 3.45 7.07 -3.19
N ALA A 122 3.37 5.74 -3.25
CA ALA A 122 2.43 4.96 -2.47
C ALA A 122 3.01 4.50 -1.12
N HIS A 123 2.24 4.71 -0.05
CA HIS A 123 2.60 4.33 1.32
C HIS A 123 1.68 3.24 1.87
N TYR A 124 2.24 2.05 2.14
CA TYR A 124 1.52 0.82 2.55
C TYR A 124 0.79 0.10 1.41
N ALA A 125 0.34 -1.13 1.69
CA ALA A 125 -0.20 -2.06 0.70
C ALA A 125 -1.46 -1.58 -0.03
N ASP A 126 -2.36 -0.88 0.66
CA ASP A 126 -3.60 -0.32 0.09
C ASP A 126 -3.29 0.79 -0.92
N ALA A 127 -2.43 1.74 -0.55
CA ALA A 127 -1.92 2.77 -1.42
C ALA A 127 -1.05 2.19 -2.55
N GLY A 128 -0.28 1.13 -2.27
CA GLY A 128 0.53 0.41 -3.25
C GLY A 128 -0.33 -0.19 -4.35
N TYR A 129 -1.45 -0.82 -3.98
CA TYR A 129 -2.44 -1.34 -4.92
C TYR A 129 -3.02 -0.22 -5.80
N VAL A 130 -3.54 0.86 -5.20
CA VAL A 130 -4.11 1.99 -5.95
C VAL A 130 -3.06 2.67 -6.83
N GLY A 131 -1.87 2.91 -6.29
CA GLY A 131 -0.75 3.52 -7.00
C GLY A 131 -0.32 2.70 -8.21
N ALA A 132 -0.26 1.37 -8.09
CA ALA A 132 0.04 0.48 -9.20
C ALA A 132 -1.00 0.58 -10.31
N LEU A 133 -2.28 0.60 -9.98
CA LEU A 133 -3.37 0.73 -10.97
C LEU A 133 -3.31 2.09 -11.68
N VAL A 134 -3.23 3.19 -10.94
CA VAL A 134 -3.17 4.55 -11.48
C VAL A 134 -1.93 4.73 -12.36
N CYS A 135 -0.75 4.34 -11.85
CA CYS A 135 0.51 4.49 -12.59
C CYS A 135 0.55 3.63 -13.85
N ARG A 136 -0.01 2.41 -13.81
CA ARG A 136 -0.10 1.55 -15.00
C ARG A 136 -0.96 2.19 -16.09
N ARG A 137 -2.11 2.77 -15.72
CA ARG A 137 -3.07 3.34 -16.68
C ARG A 137 -2.55 4.63 -17.32
N LEU A 138 -1.86 5.47 -16.53
CA LEU A 138 -1.37 6.78 -16.96
C LEU A 138 0.10 6.77 -17.40
N GLY A 139 0.81 5.66 -17.21
CA GLY A 139 2.24 5.55 -17.53
C GLY A 139 3.15 6.33 -16.59
N LEU A 140 2.73 6.57 -15.35
CA LEU A 140 3.49 7.31 -14.34
C LEU A 140 4.52 6.42 -13.64
N PRO A 141 5.65 6.98 -13.16
CA PRO A 141 6.55 6.26 -12.27
C PRO A 141 5.91 6.07 -10.90
N LEU A 142 6.01 4.86 -10.35
CA LEU A 142 5.58 4.53 -8.98
C LEU A 142 6.79 4.44 -8.05
N VAL A 143 6.78 5.23 -6.99
CA VAL A 143 7.63 5.04 -5.81
C VAL A 143 6.82 4.31 -4.74
N PHE A 144 7.38 3.28 -4.10
CA PHE A 144 6.67 2.46 -3.12
C PHE A 144 7.43 2.35 -1.80
N THR A 145 6.74 2.57 -0.68
CA THR A 145 7.24 2.32 0.68
C THR A 145 6.16 1.54 1.43
N ALA A 146 6.47 0.32 1.89
CA ALA A 146 5.47 -0.53 2.50
C ALA A 146 5.15 -0.15 3.96
N HIS A 147 6.12 0.39 4.71
CA HIS A 147 6.07 0.65 6.17
C HIS A 147 5.91 -0.61 7.05
N SER A 148 5.26 -1.63 6.52
CA SER A 148 5.12 -2.97 7.06
C SER A 148 4.77 -3.90 5.90
N LEU A 149 5.27 -5.13 5.93
CA LEU A 149 5.03 -6.13 4.89
C LEU A 149 4.14 -7.27 5.36
N GLY A 150 3.19 -7.68 4.51
CA GLY A 150 2.24 -8.75 4.75
C GLY A 150 2.91 -10.11 5.01
N ARG A 151 3.96 -10.47 4.26
CA ARG A 151 4.69 -11.74 4.45
C ARG A 151 5.40 -11.82 5.80
N GLU A 152 6.00 -10.72 6.23
CA GLU A 152 6.65 -10.66 7.54
C GLU A 152 5.61 -10.69 8.67
N LYS A 153 4.47 -10.00 8.50
CA LYS A 153 3.34 -10.11 9.44
C LYS A 153 2.80 -11.54 9.51
N LEU A 154 2.59 -12.21 8.37
CA LEU A 154 2.13 -13.58 8.30
C LEU A 154 3.09 -14.52 9.03
N ARG A 155 4.40 -14.45 8.73
CA ARG A 155 5.43 -15.25 9.39
C ARG A 155 5.38 -15.11 10.90
N ARG A 156 5.28 -13.88 11.42
CA ARG A 156 5.22 -13.61 12.85
C ARG A 156 3.95 -14.17 13.50
N LEU A 157 2.80 -14.04 12.85
CA LEU A 157 1.53 -14.55 13.38
C LEU A 157 1.49 -16.09 13.39
N LEU A 158 2.02 -16.74 12.35
CA LEU A 158 2.17 -18.20 12.32
C LEU A 158 3.09 -18.68 13.45
N ALA A 159 4.19 -17.96 13.73
CA ALA A 159 5.08 -18.29 14.85
C ALA A 159 4.43 -18.16 16.23
N THR A 160 3.30 -17.47 16.35
CA THR A 160 2.50 -17.42 17.60
C THR A 160 1.48 -18.56 17.72
N GLY A 161 1.42 -19.46 16.73
CA GLY A 161 0.52 -20.61 16.71
C GLY A 161 -0.89 -20.32 16.17
N ILE A 162 -1.11 -19.14 15.57
CA ILE A 162 -2.40 -18.80 14.92
C ILE A 162 -2.43 -19.47 13.54
N ASP A 163 -3.53 -20.14 13.22
CA ASP A 163 -3.72 -20.79 11.92
C ASP A 163 -3.80 -19.78 10.75
N HIS A 164 -3.32 -20.19 9.58
CA HIS A 164 -3.29 -19.37 8.38
C HIS A 164 -4.67 -18.86 7.96
N GLU A 165 -5.71 -19.68 8.03
CA GLU A 165 -7.07 -19.30 7.63
C GLU A 165 -7.62 -18.20 8.55
N GLN A 166 -7.42 -18.35 9.86
CA GLN A 166 -7.84 -17.35 10.84
C GLN A 166 -7.09 -16.02 10.64
N ILE A 167 -5.79 -16.08 10.31
CA ILE A 167 -5.00 -14.90 9.97
C ILE A 167 -5.60 -14.20 8.73
N ASP A 168 -5.94 -14.96 7.69
CA ASP A 168 -6.48 -14.40 6.47
C ASP A 168 -7.86 -13.77 6.67
N GLN A 169 -8.75 -14.44 7.40
CA GLN A 169 -10.06 -13.88 7.76
C GLN A 169 -9.95 -12.57 8.56
N THR A 170 -8.97 -12.48 9.47
CA THR A 170 -8.79 -11.31 10.35
C THR A 170 -8.09 -10.15 9.66
N TYR A 171 -7.10 -10.43 8.81
CA TYR A 171 -6.18 -9.43 8.28
C TYR A 171 -6.23 -9.25 6.76
N ALA A 172 -7.05 -10.05 6.07
CA ALA A 172 -7.04 -10.18 4.61
C ALA A 172 -5.61 -10.34 4.09
N ILE A 173 -4.82 -11.21 4.74
CA ILE A 173 -3.36 -11.26 4.60
C ILE A 173 -2.94 -11.68 3.19
N ASN A 174 -3.67 -12.61 2.57
CA ASN A 174 -3.41 -13.05 1.21
C ASN A 174 -3.65 -11.89 0.24
N ARG A 175 -4.77 -11.17 0.40
CA ARG A 175 -5.10 -10.00 -0.42
C ARG A 175 -4.07 -8.89 -0.26
N ARG A 176 -3.59 -8.65 0.96
CA ARG A 176 -2.50 -7.70 1.25
C ARG A 176 -1.21 -8.10 0.55
N ILE A 177 -0.80 -9.37 0.64
CA ILE A 177 0.44 -9.85 0.01
C ILE A 177 0.36 -9.73 -1.51
N ASP A 178 -0.79 -10.08 -2.11
CA ASP A 178 -1.00 -9.93 -3.55
C ASP A 178 -0.95 -8.45 -3.99
N ALA A 179 -1.51 -7.54 -3.20
CA ALA A 179 -1.42 -6.09 -3.43
C ALA A 179 0.03 -5.56 -3.35
N GLU A 180 0.82 -6.05 -2.39
CA GLU A 180 2.24 -5.70 -2.25
C GLU A 180 3.07 -6.25 -3.43
N GLU A 181 2.82 -7.48 -3.88
CA GLU A 181 3.46 -8.04 -5.08
C GLU A 181 3.12 -7.23 -6.34
N LEU A 182 1.87 -6.77 -6.48
CA LEU A 182 1.47 -5.88 -7.58
C LEU A 182 2.20 -4.53 -7.53
N ALA A 183 2.28 -3.92 -6.34
CA ALA A 183 3.00 -2.67 -6.15
C ALA A 183 4.49 -2.81 -6.48
N LEU A 184 5.12 -3.90 -6.03
CA LEU A 184 6.52 -4.22 -6.30
C LEU A 184 6.80 -4.46 -7.80
N ALA A 185 5.92 -5.17 -8.49
CA ALA A 185 6.04 -5.40 -9.94
C ALA A 185 5.99 -4.09 -10.75
N HIS A 186 5.30 -3.07 -10.23
CA HIS A 186 5.11 -1.78 -10.91
C HIS A 186 5.99 -0.65 -10.37
N ALA A 187 6.72 -0.87 -9.28
CA ALA A 187 7.58 0.15 -8.69
C ALA A 187 8.78 0.48 -9.59
N ALA A 188 8.94 1.77 -9.89
CA ALA A 188 10.15 2.35 -10.45
C ALA A 188 11.26 2.48 -9.39
N LEU A 189 10.84 2.73 -8.14
CA LEU A 189 11.71 2.78 -6.95
C LEU A 189 10.96 2.21 -5.75
N VAL A 190 11.62 1.32 -5.01
CA VAL A 190 11.21 0.88 -3.67
C VAL A 190 12.10 1.56 -2.65
N VAL A 191 11.50 2.28 -1.69
CA VAL A 191 12.22 2.94 -0.60
C VAL A 191 12.07 2.08 0.65
N THR A 192 13.20 1.66 1.21
CA THR A 192 13.27 0.94 2.49
C THR A 192 13.97 1.80 3.55
N SER A 193 13.67 1.54 4.82
CA SER A 193 14.25 2.27 5.96
C SER A 193 15.60 1.69 6.38
N THR A 194 15.79 0.37 6.20
CA THR A 194 17.02 -0.35 6.56
C THR A 194 17.44 -1.33 5.47
N ARG A 195 18.71 -1.77 5.52
CA ARG A 195 19.23 -2.87 4.70
C ARG A 195 18.57 -4.19 5.07
N GLN A 196 18.37 -4.45 6.36
CA GLN A 196 17.70 -5.66 6.83
C GLN A 196 16.25 -5.75 6.32
N GLU A 197 15.51 -4.63 6.31
CA GLU A 197 14.18 -4.59 5.72
C GLU A 197 14.22 -4.96 4.23
N ALA A 198 15.21 -4.44 3.49
CA ALA A 198 15.39 -4.75 2.07
C ALA A 198 15.74 -6.23 1.83
N SER A 199 16.69 -6.81 2.58
CA SER A 199 17.15 -8.19 2.37
C SER A 199 16.22 -9.24 2.97
N GLU A 200 15.76 -9.06 4.19
CA GLU A 200 15.06 -10.11 4.96
C GLU A 200 13.55 -10.03 4.91
N GLN A 201 12.97 -8.86 4.60
CA GLN A 201 11.52 -8.70 4.50
C GLN A 201 11.09 -8.55 3.04
N TYR A 202 11.59 -7.52 2.34
CA TYR A 202 11.31 -7.33 0.93
C TYR A 202 11.89 -8.45 0.06
N GLY A 203 13.09 -8.95 0.37
CA GLY A 203 13.71 -10.09 -0.32
C GLY A 203 12.89 -11.39 -0.28
N ARG A 204 11.85 -11.47 0.57
CA ARG A 204 10.90 -12.58 0.56
C ARG A 204 9.88 -12.49 -0.57
N TYR A 205 9.70 -11.34 -1.22
CA TYR A 205 8.70 -11.12 -2.27
C TYR A 205 9.26 -11.52 -3.64
N GLY A 206 8.43 -12.17 -4.46
CA GLY A 206 8.86 -12.66 -5.76
C GLY A 206 9.13 -11.54 -6.76
N ARG A 207 8.49 -10.37 -6.59
CA ARG A 207 8.62 -9.20 -7.46
C ARG A 207 9.55 -8.12 -6.92
N PHE A 208 10.18 -8.34 -5.76
CA PHE A 208 11.13 -7.37 -5.25
C PHE A 208 12.43 -7.40 -6.08
N ARG A 209 12.92 -6.19 -6.41
CA ARG A 209 14.07 -5.98 -7.28
C ARG A 209 15.09 -5.09 -6.58
N HIS A 210 16.22 -5.68 -6.20
CA HIS A 210 17.29 -4.95 -5.49
C HIS A 210 17.81 -3.75 -6.31
N ASP A 211 17.92 -3.88 -7.64
CA ASP A 211 18.36 -2.83 -8.57
C ASP A 211 17.37 -1.66 -8.68
N ARG A 212 16.14 -1.85 -8.20
CA ARG A 212 15.10 -0.83 -8.10
C ARG A 212 14.78 -0.44 -6.65
N SER A 213 15.66 -0.77 -5.71
CA SER A 213 15.48 -0.43 -4.30
C SER A 213 16.56 0.52 -3.80
N ALA A 214 16.21 1.38 -2.84
CA ALA A 214 17.17 2.21 -2.12
C ALA A 214 16.82 2.26 -0.63
N VAL A 215 17.85 2.13 0.22
CA VAL A 215 17.73 2.39 1.64
C VAL A 215 17.78 3.89 1.86
N ILE A 216 16.64 4.50 2.20
CA ILE A 216 16.51 5.93 2.48
C ILE A 216 15.89 6.06 3.87
N PRO A 217 16.72 6.13 4.93
CA PRO A 217 16.21 6.10 6.29
C PRO A 217 15.38 7.36 6.59
N PRO A 218 14.29 7.28 7.37
CA PRO A 218 13.51 8.45 7.78
C PRO A 218 14.35 9.46 8.56
N GLY A 219 13.88 10.71 8.53
CA GLY A 219 14.47 11.81 9.28
C GLY A 219 13.97 11.90 10.72
N VAL A 220 14.78 12.51 11.58
CA VAL A 220 14.37 13.02 12.90
C VAL A 220 13.94 14.48 12.77
N ASP A 221 12.92 14.89 13.53
CA ASP A 221 12.52 16.30 13.62
C ASP A 221 13.52 17.09 14.47
N GLY A 222 14.46 17.75 13.78
CA GLY A 222 15.50 18.58 14.41
C GLY A 222 14.98 19.79 15.17
N ARG A 223 13.71 20.19 14.98
CA ARG A 223 13.08 21.26 15.78
C ARG A 223 12.66 20.78 17.17
N ARG A 224 12.47 19.47 17.33
CA ARG A 224 12.08 18.84 18.61
C ARG A 224 13.30 18.23 19.30
N PHE A 225 14.11 17.51 18.54
CA PHE A 225 15.25 16.76 19.05
C PHE A 225 16.55 17.42 18.62
N HIS A 226 17.17 18.12 19.56
CA HIS A 226 18.40 18.89 19.39
C HIS A 226 19.06 19.04 20.78
N PRO A 227 20.39 19.27 20.85
CA PRO A 227 21.14 19.19 22.10
C PRO A 227 20.91 20.38 23.04
N GLU A 228 20.50 21.53 22.53
CA GLU A 228 20.36 22.77 23.32
C GLU A 228 18.95 23.36 23.15
N PRO A 229 18.20 23.64 24.22
CA PRO A 229 16.89 24.30 24.12
C PRO A 229 16.98 25.67 23.46
N GLU A 230 15.93 26.11 22.76
CA GLU A 230 15.92 27.37 21.98
C GLU A 230 16.16 28.63 22.83
N ALA A 231 15.79 28.60 24.12
CA ALA A 231 15.97 29.69 25.07
C ALA A 231 16.30 29.18 26.48
N ALA A 232 17.01 29.99 27.27
CA ALA A 232 17.41 29.65 28.65
C ALA A 232 16.21 29.45 29.60
N GLU A 233 15.14 30.22 29.43
CA GLU A 233 13.90 30.07 30.20
C GLU A 233 13.21 28.73 29.91
N THR A 234 13.16 28.33 28.64
CA THR A 234 12.66 27.03 28.21
C THR A 234 13.50 25.90 28.80
N ALA A 235 14.82 26.05 28.84
CA ALA A 235 15.74 25.10 29.47
C ALA A 235 15.40 24.84 30.95
N GLY A 236 15.14 25.93 31.69
CA GLY A 236 14.76 25.86 33.11
C GLY A 236 13.42 25.16 33.31
N ALA A 237 12.42 25.49 32.50
CA ALA A 237 11.09 24.87 32.56
C ALA A 237 11.12 23.37 32.21
N GLU A 238 11.86 22.99 31.17
CA GLU A 238 12.05 21.58 30.78
C GLU A 238 12.71 20.77 31.89
N THR A 239 13.78 21.32 32.47
CA THR A 239 14.51 20.68 33.57
C THR A 239 13.60 20.49 34.79
N ALA A 240 12.87 21.54 35.18
CA ALA A 240 11.93 21.47 36.30
C ALA A 240 10.82 20.43 36.07
N ALA A 241 10.31 20.30 34.84
CA ALA A 241 9.30 19.30 34.50
C ALA A 241 9.84 17.87 34.60
N VAL A 242 11.06 17.63 34.11
CA VAL A 242 11.73 16.31 34.22
C VAL A 242 12.04 15.99 35.68
N GLU A 243 12.54 16.96 36.46
CA GLU A 243 12.80 16.76 37.88
C GLU A 243 11.51 16.45 38.66
N ALA A 244 10.42 17.17 38.41
CA ALA A 244 9.12 16.89 39.02
C ALA A 244 8.62 15.46 38.68
N LEU A 245 8.86 15.00 37.46
CA LEU A 245 8.51 13.66 37.00
C LEU A 245 9.28 12.55 37.74
N LEU A 246 10.55 12.81 38.05
CA LEU A 246 11.48 11.80 38.59
C LEU A 246 11.67 11.86 40.11
N ARG A 247 11.41 13.03 40.73
CA ARG A 247 11.55 13.28 42.17
C ARG A 247 10.86 12.25 43.08
N PRO A 248 9.67 11.69 42.75
CA PRO A 248 9.05 10.66 43.59
C PRO A 248 9.85 9.36 43.69
N PHE A 249 10.79 9.12 42.76
CA PHE A 249 11.49 7.85 42.62
C PHE A 249 12.97 7.91 43.01
N LEU A 250 13.65 9.01 42.71
CA LEU A 250 15.12 9.09 42.80
C LEU A 250 15.58 9.85 44.05
N ARG A 251 16.44 9.22 44.85
CA ARG A 251 17.10 9.86 46.01
C ARG A 251 18.28 10.75 45.59
N ARG A 252 18.93 10.42 44.48
CA ARG A 252 20.10 11.13 43.91
C ARG A 252 19.86 11.43 42.43
N PRO A 253 18.96 12.38 42.09
CA PRO A 253 18.62 12.69 40.71
C PRO A 253 19.78 13.29 39.91
N ASP A 254 20.85 13.72 40.57
CA ASP A 254 22.09 14.25 40.00
C ASP A 254 22.95 13.19 39.28
N ARG A 255 22.68 11.90 39.50
CA ARG A 255 23.44 10.81 38.86
C ARG A 255 23.06 10.62 37.40
N PRO A 256 24.03 10.33 36.51
CA PRO A 256 23.73 10.06 35.11
C PRO A 256 22.71 8.92 34.96
N PRO A 257 21.68 9.07 34.12
CA PRO A 257 20.66 8.04 33.94
C PRO A 257 21.06 7.03 32.85
N LEU A 258 20.71 5.77 33.06
CA LEU A 258 20.40 4.82 32.00
C LEU A 258 18.92 5.01 31.65
N LEU A 259 18.62 5.68 30.54
CA LEU A 259 17.28 6.02 30.11
C LEU A 259 16.75 4.99 29.11
N ALA A 260 15.60 4.39 29.38
CA ALA A 260 14.86 3.59 28.41
C ALA A 260 13.46 4.17 28.20
N LEU A 261 13.07 4.35 26.93
CA LEU A 261 11.78 4.90 26.53
C LEU A 261 11.11 3.95 25.54
N SER A 262 9.95 3.40 25.92
CA SER A 262 9.18 2.50 25.05
C SER A 262 7.76 2.26 25.57
N ARG A 263 6.98 1.41 24.87
CA ARG A 263 5.76 0.82 25.45
C ARG A 263 6.13 -0.37 26.33
N ALA A 264 5.39 -0.58 27.43
CA ALA A 264 5.54 -1.74 28.31
C ALA A 264 5.02 -3.05 27.66
N VAL A 265 5.69 -3.57 26.63
CA VAL A 265 5.33 -4.83 25.96
C VAL A 265 6.50 -5.80 25.98
N ARG A 266 6.25 -7.12 26.04
CA ARG A 266 7.30 -8.16 26.20
C ARG A 266 8.48 -8.00 25.25
N ARG A 267 8.23 -7.70 23.97
CA ARG A 267 9.27 -7.49 22.95
C ARG A 267 10.24 -6.34 23.24
N LYS A 268 9.88 -5.39 24.10
CA LYS A 268 10.76 -4.29 24.52
C LYS A 268 11.72 -4.70 25.63
N ASN A 269 11.55 -5.89 26.21
CA ASN A 269 12.50 -6.56 27.11
C ASN A 269 13.00 -5.70 28.27
N ILE A 270 12.13 -4.83 28.79
CA ILE A 270 12.46 -3.95 29.92
C ILE A 270 12.91 -4.74 31.17
N PRO A 271 12.29 -5.88 31.53
CA PRO A 271 12.75 -6.68 32.67
C PRO A 271 14.23 -7.08 32.59
N ALA A 272 14.74 -7.46 31.42
CA ALA A 272 16.15 -7.81 31.25
C ALA A 272 17.09 -6.64 31.56
N LEU A 273 16.73 -5.42 31.16
CA LEU A 273 17.50 -4.21 31.50
C LEU A 273 17.50 -3.93 33.01
N VAL A 274 16.36 -4.11 33.68
CA VAL A 274 16.27 -3.94 35.13
C VAL A 274 17.13 -4.97 35.86
N GLU A 275 17.09 -6.22 35.39
CA GLU A 275 17.89 -7.30 35.95
C GLU A 275 19.40 -7.08 35.75
N ALA A 276 19.84 -6.73 34.54
CA ALA A 276 21.24 -6.41 34.26
C ALA A 276 21.75 -5.23 35.13
N TYR A 277 20.93 -4.17 35.27
CA TYR A 277 21.24 -3.06 36.18
C TYR A 277 21.30 -3.52 37.65
N GLY A 278 20.36 -4.38 38.08
CA GLY A 278 20.29 -4.91 39.44
C GLY A 278 21.49 -5.75 39.84
N ARG A 279 22.01 -6.57 38.91
CA ARG A 279 23.20 -7.40 39.10
C ARG A 279 24.50 -6.60 39.24
N SER A 280 24.59 -5.45 38.55
CA SER A 280 25.81 -4.62 38.59
C SER A 280 25.90 -3.72 39.83
N ALA A 281 26.88 -3.98 40.70
CA ALA A 281 27.19 -3.05 41.80
C ALA A 281 27.74 -1.70 41.30
N LEU A 282 28.47 -1.71 40.18
CA LEU A 282 29.05 -0.53 39.56
C LEU A 282 27.95 0.42 39.07
N LEU A 283 27.00 -0.09 38.29
CA LEU A 283 25.89 0.70 37.74
C LEU A 283 25.01 1.26 38.87
N ARG A 284 24.63 0.43 39.86
CA ARG A 284 23.80 0.88 41.01
C ARG A 284 24.46 1.97 41.85
N ARG A 285 25.80 1.99 41.93
CA ARG A 285 26.54 3.00 42.71
C ARG A 285 26.65 4.33 41.97
N SER A 286 26.74 4.31 40.64
CA SER A 286 27.13 5.47 39.83
C SER A 286 25.98 6.07 39.00
N HIS A 287 24.96 5.28 38.66
CA HIS A 287 23.89 5.67 37.73
C HIS A 287 22.50 5.42 38.31
N ASN A 288 21.50 6.15 37.80
CA ASN A 288 20.08 5.84 38.00
C ASN A 288 19.55 5.06 36.80
N LEU A 289 18.47 4.29 36.97
CA LEU A 289 17.73 3.68 35.86
C LEU A 289 16.39 4.40 35.69
N VAL A 290 16.12 4.95 34.51
CA VAL A 290 14.90 5.72 34.22
C VAL A 290 14.12 5.04 33.11
N LEU A 291 12.89 4.62 33.40
CA LEU A 291 12.03 3.81 32.53
C LEU A 291 10.74 4.56 32.18
N VAL A 292 10.67 5.14 30.99
CA VAL A 292 9.47 5.83 30.49
C VAL A 292 8.66 4.85 29.65
N LEU A 293 7.67 4.21 30.27
CA LEU A 293 6.99 3.01 29.77
C LEU A 293 5.53 3.23 29.31
N GLY A 294 5.24 4.38 28.69
CA GLY A 294 3.87 4.81 28.42
C GLY A 294 3.18 5.43 29.64
N SER A 295 1.97 5.95 29.44
CA SER A 295 1.14 6.52 30.51
C SER A 295 0.14 5.47 31.02
N ARG A 296 -0.10 5.43 32.33
CA ARG A 296 -0.99 4.46 32.98
C ARG A 296 -1.77 5.06 34.15
N ASP A 297 -3.03 4.67 34.30
CA ASP A 297 -3.93 5.21 35.33
C ASP A 297 -4.38 4.17 36.35
N ASP A 298 -4.44 2.90 35.95
CA ASP A 298 -4.70 1.77 36.83
C ASP A 298 -4.06 0.53 36.19
N LEU A 299 -3.26 -0.21 36.96
CA LEU A 299 -2.63 -1.43 36.48
C LEU A 299 -3.67 -2.48 36.08
N ARG A 300 -4.84 -2.50 36.72
CA ARG A 300 -5.91 -3.47 36.43
C ARG A 300 -6.52 -3.28 35.04
N GLN A 301 -6.50 -2.04 34.54
CA GLN A 301 -7.06 -1.67 33.23
C GLN A 301 -6.07 -1.88 32.07
N LEU A 302 -4.80 -2.18 32.36
CA LEU A 302 -3.82 -2.47 31.34
C LEU A 302 -4.08 -3.81 30.67
N GLU A 303 -3.65 -3.93 29.41
CA GLU A 303 -3.65 -5.21 28.70
C GLU A 303 -2.78 -6.24 29.44
N ARG A 304 -3.12 -7.52 29.32
CA ARG A 304 -2.41 -8.61 30.03
C ARG A 304 -0.89 -8.53 29.88
N GLN A 305 -0.40 -8.31 28.67
CA GLN A 305 1.03 -8.24 28.39
C GLN A 305 1.72 -7.07 29.11
N GLN A 306 1.06 -5.91 29.21
CA GLN A 306 1.60 -4.75 29.90
C GLN A 306 1.62 -4.98 31.41
N ARG A 307 0.57 -5.60 31.96
CA ARG A 307 0.51 -5.96 33.39
C ARG A 307 1.66 -6.87 33.79
N GLU A 308 1.93 -7.91 32.99
CA GLU A 308 3.03 -8.85 33.24
C GLU A 308 4.40 -8.14 33.25
N VAL A 309 4.64 -7.20 32.32
CA VAL A 309 5.89 -6.41 32.30
C VAL A 309 6.05 -5.57 33.57
N PHE A 310 4.99 -4.89 34.02
CA PHE A 310 5.03 -4.10 35.26
C PHE A 310 5.19 -4.98 36.50
N GLN A 311 4.54 -6.15 36.53
CA GLN A 311 4.70 -7.10 37.63
C GLN A 311 6.16 -7.54 37.77
N GLN A 312 6.79 -7.99 36.67
CA GLN A 312 8.20 -8.38 36.66
C GLN A 312 9.12 -7.21 37.04
N LEU A 313 8.82 -6.00 36.57
CA LEU A 313 9.55 -4.79 36.98
C LEU A 313 9.52 -4.61 38.51
N PHE A 314 8.37 -4.73 39.15
CA PHE A 314 8.26 -4.56 40.61
C PHE A 314 8.96 -5.68 41.39
N GLU A 315 8.82 -6.92 40.94
CA GLU A 315 9.53 -8.07 41.51
C GLU A 315 11.06 -7.87 41.44
N LEU A 316 11.58 -7.36 40.32
CA LEU A 316 13.01 -7.10 40.15
C LEU A 316 13.49 -5.90 40.99
N VAL A 317 12.69 -4.83 41.09
CA VAL A 317 13.00 -3.68 41.95
C VAL A 317 13.13 -4.10 43.41
N ASP A 318 12.22 -4.95 43.89
CA ASP A 318 12.26 -5.49 45.24
C ASP A 318 13.44 -6.45 45.44
N ARG A 319 13.61 -7.44 44.54
CA ARG A 319 14.67 -8.45 44.59
C ARG A 319 16.08 -7.84 44.70
N PHE A 320 16.33 -6.72 44.02
CA PHE A 320 17.65 -6.09 43.97
C PHE A 320 17.79 -4.83 44.86
N ASP A 321 16.80 -4.53 45.70
CA ASP A 321 16.75 -3.35 46.58
C ASP A 321 17.03 -2.04 45.82
N LEU A 322 16.27 -1.82 44.73
CA LEU A 322 16.51 -0.71 43.80
C LEU A 322 15.77 0.59 44.18
N TYR A 323 15.20 0.64 45.39
CA TYR A 323 14.45 1.79 45.90
C TYR A 323 15.32 3.07 45.92
N GLY A 324 14.81 4.16 45.36
CA GLY A 324 15.55 5.41 45.27
C GLY A 324 16.51 5.52 44.08
N ARG A 325 16.62 4.47 43.24
CA ARG A 325 17.56 4.40 42.10
C ARG A 325 16.89 4.14 40.75
N VAL A 326 15.66 3.61 40.76
CA VAL A 326 14.88 3.34 39.55
C VAL A 326 13.66 4.23 39.51
N ALA A 327 13.43 4.92 38.39
CA ALA A 327 12.24 5.71 38.13
C ALA A 327 11.38 5.06 37.04
N TYR A 328 10.07 4.99 37.27
CA TYR A 328 9.09 4.49 36.30
C TYR A 328 7.82 5.35 36.34
N PRO A 329 7.90 6.62 35.88
CA PRO A 329 6.82 7.59 36.02
C PRO A 329 5.49 7.09 35.46
N ARG A 330 4.40 7.57 36.08
CA ARG A 330 3.05 7.08 35.82
C ARG A 330 2.42 7.71 34.58
N ARG A 331 2.63 9.01 34.38
CA ARG A 331 2.16 9.78 33.23
C ARG A 331 3.31 10.64 32.70
N HIS A 332 3.33 10.85 31.39
CA HIS A 332 4.18 11.85 30.75
C HIS A 332 3.45 12.42 29.53
N GLU A 333 3.88 13.61 29.11
CA GLU A 333 3.42 14.28 27.91
C GLU A 333 4.44 14.13 26.78
N GLY A 334 4.02 14.31 25.53
CA GLY A 334 4.92 14.22 24.37
C GLY A 334 6.03 15.28 24.37
N SER A 335 5.80 16.42 25.03
CA SER A 335 6.78 17.50 25.27
C SER A 335 7.90 17.08 26.23
N HIS A 336 7.64 16.15 27.17
CA HIS A 336 8.67 15.67 28.10
C HIS A 336 9.74 14.84 27.41
N VAL A 337 9.45 14.24 26.25
CA VAL A 337 10.36 13.28 25.61
C VAL A 337 11.66 13.94 25.14
N PRO A 338 11.65 15.05 24.36
CA PRO A 338 12.87 15.80 24.06
C PRO A 338 13.63 16.28 25.31
N ALA A 339 12.90 16.80 26.31
CA ALA A 339 13.48 17.28 27.56
C ALA A 339 14.22 16.17 28.32
N LEU A 340 13.66 14.96 28.37
CA LEU A 340 14.29 13.79 28.99
C LEU A 340 15.60 13.41 28.31
N TYR A 341 15.66 13.44 26.96
CA TYR A 341 16.90 13.14 26.24
C TYR A 341 17.98 14.19 26.52
N ARG A 342 17.62 15.49 26.47
CA ARG A 342 18.54 16.59 26.79
C ARG A 342 19.03 16.52 28.24
N TRP A 343 18.12 16.31 29.19
CA TRP A 343 18.44 16.13 30.61
C TRP A 343 19.41 14.97 30.83
N ALA A 344 19.12 13.81 30.22
CA ALA A 344 20.00 12.64 30.30
C ALA A 344 21.38 12.90 29.68
N ALA A 345 21.45 13.57 28.52
CA ALA A 345 22.70 13.93 27.88
C ALA A 345 23.50 14.93 28.73
N GLY A 346 22.84 15.92 29.33
CA GLY A 346 23.46 16.92 30.21
C GLY A 346 24.13 16.32 31.44
N LEU A 347 23.59 15.21 31.96
CA LEU A 347 24.18 14.46 33.08
C LEU A 347 25.22 13.42 32.66
N GLY A 348 25.49 13.24 31.35
CA GLY A 348 26.39 12.19 30.88
C GLY A 348 25.79 10.78 30.88
N GLY A 349 24.46 10.67 30.77
CA GLY A 349 23.73 9.40 30.77
C GLY A 349 23.82 8.62 29.46
N LEU A 350 23.07 7.53 29.36
CA LEU A 350 22.95 6.69 28.16
C LEU A 350 21.49 6.42 27.84
N PHE A 351 21.16 6.32 26.55
CA PHE A 351 19.89 5.75 26.13
C PHE A 351 20.04 4.26 25.87
N VAL A 352 19.16 3.44 26.47
CA VAL A 352 19.21 1.99 26.36
C VAL A 352 17.95 1.46 25.67
N ASN A 353 18.13 0.74 24.57
CA ASN A 353 17.06 0.02 23.87
C ASN A 353 17.33 -1.49 23.93
N PRO A 354 16.80 -2.21 24.94
CA PRO A 354 17.03 -3.64 25.12
C PRO A 354 16.05 -4.50 24.31
N ALA A 355 15.31 -3.95 23.33
CA ALA A 355 14.25 -4.69 22.64
C ALA A 355 14.78 -5.96 21.94
N LEU A 356 14.00 -7.04 21.95
CA LEU A 356 14.38 -8.28 21.26
C LEU A 356 14.57 -8.09 19.74
N THR A 357 13.83 -7.13 19.18
CA THR A 357 13.95 -6.67 17.79
C THR A 357 13.55 -5.20 17.73
N GLU A 358 14.34 -4.37 17.06
CA GLU A 358 13.99 -2.97 16.78
C GLU A 358 14.00 -2.71 15.25
N PRO A 359 12.84 -2.79 14.55
CA PRO A 359 12.81 -2.77 13.08
C PRO A 359 13.49 -1.56 12.42
N PHE A 360 13.49 -0.41 13.10
CA PHE A 360 14.23 0.77 12.66
C PHE A 360 14.95 1.46 13.83
N GLY A 361 14.21 1.96 14.82
CA GLY A 361 14.80 2.62 15.98
C GLY A 361 14.81 4.15 15.92
N LEU A 362 13.66 4.79 15.62
CA LEU A 362 13.53 6.26 15.68
C LEU A 362 13.99 6.84 17.03
N THR A 363 13.67 6.17 18.15
CA THR A 363 14.08 6.61 19.49
C THR A 363 15.60 6.65 19.67
N LEU A 364 16.36 5.80 18.97
CA LEU A 364 17.82 5.84 18.97
C LEU A 364 18.32 7.10 18.28
N LEU A 365 17.70 7.49 17.16
CA LEU A 365 18.05 8.70 16.43
C LEU A 365 17.60 9.96 17.17
N GLU A 366 16.44 9.95 17.84
CA GLU A 366 15.98 11.04 18.71
C GLU A 366 16.94 11.28 19.89
N ALA A 367 17.41 10.19 20.52
CA ALA A 367 18.44 10.24 21.56
C ALA A 367 19.75 10.82 21.00
N ALA A 368 20.23 10.29 19.88
CA ALA A 368 21.44 10.76 19.21
C ALA A 368 21.35 12.24 18.78
N ALA A 369 20.21 12.67 18.27
CA ALA A 369 19.94 14.07 17.88
C ALA A 369 19.97 15.03 19.06
N SER A 370 19.58 14.55 20.25
CA SER A 370 19.68 15.29 21.50
C SER A 370 21.07 15.20 22.16
N GLY A 371 22.01 14.47 21.55
CA GLY A 371 23.38 14.30 22.03
C GLY A 371 23.56 13.20 23.08
N LEU A 372 22.62 12.25 23.17
CA LEU A 372 22.67 11.12 24.12
C LEU A 372 23.22 9.86 23.42
N PRO A 373 24.39 9.33 23.85
CA PRO A 373 24.91 8.06 23.35
C PRO A 373 24.00 6.88 23.67
N VAL A 374 24.11 5.80 22.89
CA VAL A 374 23.16 4.69 22.90
C VAL A 374 23.79 3.33 23.22
N VAL A 375 23.05 2.46 23.90
CA VAL A 375 23.28 1.01 23.92
C VAL A 375 22.01 0.37 23.39
N ALA A 376 22.10 -0.41 22.32
CA ALA A 376 20.93 -0.93 21.64
C ALA A 376 21.08 -2.42 21.32
N THR A 377 19.94 -3.08 21.16
CA THR A 377 19.87 -4.42 20.58
C THR A 377 20.64 -4.49 19.27
N ASP A 378 21.34 -5.60 19.04
CA ASP A 378 21.98 -5.87 17.77
C ASP A 378 20.98 -6.37 16.72
N ASP A 379 19.68 -6.53 17.00
CA ASP A 379 18.68 -6.97 16.01
C ASP A 379 17.84 -5.81 15.45
N GLY A 380 17.86 -5.63 14.13
CA GLY A 380 17.05 -4.61 13.45
C GLY A 380 17.82 -3.42 12.86
N GLY A 381 17.12 -2.29 12.76
CA GLY A 381 17.69 -1.01 12.36
C GLY A 381 18.80 -0.43 13.25
N PRO A 382 18.97 -0.80 14.54
CA PRO A 382 20.12 -0.33 15.32
C PRO A 382 21.47 -0.63 14.67
N ARG A 383 21.62 -1.77 13.94
CA ARG A 383 22.86 -2.07 13.19
C ARG A 383 23.19 -0.97 12.18
N ASP A 384 22.21 -0.58 11.37
CA ASP A 384 22.36 0.46 10.36
C ASP A 384 22.60 1.85 10.98
N ILE A 385 21.94 2.14 12.10
CA ILE A 385 22.11 3.40 12.82
C ILE A 385 23.52 3.49 13.41
N LEU A 386 23.98 2.49 14.16
CA LEU A 386 25.27 2.55 14.85
C LEU A 386 26.46 2.46 13.88
N GLU A 387 26.34 1.76 12.74
CA GLU A 387 27.38 1.78 11.69
C GLU A 387 27.66 3.21 11.19
N ARG A 388 26.60 4.02 11.06
CA ARG A 388 26.69 5.40 10.55
C ARG A 388 26.94 6.42 11.64
N CYS A 389 26.27 6.31 12.78
CA CYS A 389 26.36 7.27 13.87
C CYS A 389 27.57 7.05 14.77
N ARG A 390 28.04 5.82 14.92
CA ARG A 390 29.18 5.44 15.77
C ARG A 390 29.11 6.07 17.17
N ASN A 391 27.90 6.13 17.73
CA ASN A 391 27.57 6.86 18.96
C ASN A 391 27.16 5.95 20.12
N GLY A 392 27.64 4.70 20.13
CA GLY A 392 27.16 3.70 21.07
C GLY A 392 27.68 2.29 20.83
N LEU A 393 27.05 1.34 21.53
CA LEU A 393 27.34 -0.10 21.43
C LEU A 393 26.07 -0.90 21.08
N LEU A 394 26.28 -2.01 20.38
CA LEU A 394 25.27 -3.04 20.14
C LEU A 394 25.45 -4.18 21.13
N VAL A 395 24.36 -4.84 21.50
CA VAL A 395 24.37 -6.00 22.41
C VAL A 395 23.24 -6.97 22.07
N ASP A 396 23.45 -8.27 22.27
CA ASP A 396 22.37 -9.24 22.30
C ASP A 396 21.62 -9.09 23.64
N PRO A 397 20.37 -8.59 23.64
CA PRO A 397 19.65 -8.35 24.89
C PRO A 397 19.07 -9.62 25.52
N THR A 398 19.23 -10.79 24.89
CA THR A 398 18.83 -12.09 25.44
C THR A 398 19.90 -12.70 26.35
N ASP A 399 21.15 -12.25 26.19
CA ASP A 399 22.26 -12.57 27.08
C ASP A 399 22.38 -11.48 28.16
N LEU A 400 21.96 -11.82 29.39
CA LEU A 400 21.96 -10.88 30.51
C LEU A 400 23.37 -10.47 30.94
N ASP A 401 24.36 -11.37 30.80
CA ASP A 401 25.73 -11.09 31.20
C ASP A 401 26.36 -10.15 30.16
N ALA A 402 26.15 -10.40 28.87
CA ALA A 402 26.57 -9.49 27.80
C ALA A 402 25.89 -8.11 27.92
N LEU A 403 24.59 -8.05 28.25
CA LEU A 403 23.89 -6.79 28.49
C LEU A 403 24.48 -6.01 29.66
N GLN A 404 24.77 -6.68 30.78
CA GLN A 404 25.42 -6.07 31.94
C GLN A 404 26.81 -5.53 31.58
N GLU A 405 27.68 -6.37 31.01
CA GLU A 405 29.05 -6.02 30.65
C GLU A 405 29.10 -4.86 29.65
N THR A 406 28.20 -4.84 28.67
CA THR A 406 28.13 -3.75 27.68
C THR A 406 27.71 -2.44 28.33
N LEU A 407 26.76 -2.45 29.26
CA LEU A 407 26.35 -1.26 30.00
C LEU A 407 27.48 -0.74 30.90
N GLU A 408 28.17 -1.63 31.62
CA GLU A 408 29.32 -1.28 32.45
C GLU A 408 30.45 -0.68 31.60
N LEU A 409 30.75 -1.33 30.46
CA LEU A 409 31.72 -0.82 29.51
C LEU A 409 31.31 0.57 29.03
N ALA A 410 30.06 0.76 28.59
CA ALA A 410 29.57 2.02 28.03
C ALA A 410 29.71 3.21 28.98
N VAL A 411 29.54 3.01 30.29
CA VAL A 411 29.64 4.09 31.29
C VAL A 411 31.06 4.31 31.83
N ALA A 412 32.02 3.42 31.53
CA ALA A 412 33.35 3.46 32.16
C ALA A 412 34.27 4.58 31.65
N ASP A 413 34.06 5.07 30.43
CA ASP A 413 34.96 6.01 29.74
C ASP A 413 34.23 7.29 29.31
N ARG A 414 34.54 8.39 30.00
CA ARG A 414 33.96 9.71 29.75
C ARG A 414 34.43 10.35 28.44
N ASP A 415 35.67 10.09 28.01
CA ASP A 415 36.20 10.64 26.76
C ASP A 415 35.55 9.95 25.57
N ARG A 416 35.37 8.62 25.67
CA ARG A 416 34.59 7.87 24.68
C ARG A 416 33.14 8.34 24.63
N TRP A 417 32.51 8.62 25.79
CA TRP A 417 31.16 9.19 25.83
C TRP A 417 31.06 10.52 25.08
N GLN A 418 32.01 11.44 25.30
CA GLN A 418 32.05 12.72 24.59
C GLN A 418 32.26 12.55 23.09
N SER A 419 33.10 11.58 22.70
CA SER A 419 33.28 11.20 21.30
C SER A 419 31.99 10.70 20.67
N TRP A 420 31.27 9.79 21.34
CA TRP A 420 29.97 9.29 20.89
C TRP A 420 28.93 10.40 20.74
N ARG A 421 28.86 11.33 21.70
CA ARG A 421 27.97 12.50 21.61
C ARG A 421 28.23 13.31 20.34
N ARG A 422 29.50 13.67 20.07
CA ARG A 422 29.87 14.44 18.86
C ARG A 422 29.56 13.68 17.57
N GLN A 423 29.88 12.40 17.51
CA GLN A 423 29.66 11.57 16.33
C GLN A 423 28.15 11.39 16.05
N GLY A 424 27.35 11.13 17.09
CA GLY A 424 25.90 10.99 16.98
C GLY A 424 25.22 12.26 16.44
N LEU A 425 25.56 13.42 17.01
CA LEU A 425 25.02 14.71 16.56
C LEU A 425 25.34 14.98 15.08
N ALA A 426 26.61 14.81 14.69
CA ALA A 426 27.05 15.03 13.31
C ALA A 426 26.39 14.07 12.32
N ALA A 427 26.33 12.78 12.65
CA ALA A 427 25.80 11.75 11.77
C ALA A 427 24.27 11.86 11.59
N VAL A 428 23.52 12.20 12.64
CA VAL A 428 22.08 12.43 12.53
C VAL A 428 21.81 13.60 11.61
N GLN A 429 22.49 14.73 11.78
CA GLN A 429 22.33 15.89 10.88
C GLN A 429 22.66 15.54 9.42
N ALA A 430 23.75 14.79 9.19
CA ALA A 430 24.21 14.46 7.85
C ALA A 430 23.36 13.39 7.14
N THR A 431 22.83 12.39 7.86
CA THR A 431 22.22 11.19 7.27
C THR A 431 20.76 10.96 7.67
N PHE A 432 20.41 11.25 8.92
CA PHE A 432 19.10 10.91 9.49
C PHE A 432 18.27 12.18 9.79
N SER A 433 18.50 13.24 9.02
CA SER A 433 17.66 14.44 9.01
C SER A 433 16.65 14.35 7.87
N TRP A 434 15.51 15.03 8.00
CA TRP A 434 14.53 15.08 6.92
C TRP A 434 15.10 15.76 5.67
N GLN A 435 16.02 16.72 5.81
CA GLN A 435 16.72 17.35 4.69
C GLN A 435 17.61 16.33 3.94
N ALA A 436 18.36 15.50 4.67
CA ALA A 436 19.14 14.42 4.05
C ALA A 436 18.25 13.38 3.36
N HIS A 437 17.13 13.01 4.01
CA HIS A 437 16.13 12.12 3.47
C HIS A 437 15.58 12.63 2.13
N VAL A 438 15.04 13.85 2.08
CA VAL A 438 14.40 14.39 0.87
C VAL A 438 15.39 14.59 -0.26
N ARG A 439 16.63 14.97 0.04
CA ARG A 439 17.70 15.09 -0.98
C ARG A 439 17.96 13.74 -1.65
N CYS A 440 18.21 12.69 -0.86
CA CYS A 440 18.43 11.33 -1.37
C CYS A 440 17.18 10.80 -2.10
N TYR A 441 16.00 11.01 -1.52
CA TYR A 441 14.73 10.63 -2.12
C TYR A 441 14.53 11.26 -3.51
N LEU A 442 14.67 12.59 -3.63
CA LEU A 442 14.47 13.30 -4.90
C LEU A 442 15.47 12.85 -5.96
N GLU A 443 16.74 12.66 -5.58
CA GLU A 443 17.77 12.12 -6.49
C GLU A 443 17.39 10.74 -7.04
N ARG A 444 17.04 9.80 -6.15
CA ARG A 444 16.73 8.41 -6.51
C ARG A 444 15.42 8.31 -7.29
N ALA A 445 14.39 9.05 -6.87
CA ALA A 445 13.08 9.06 -7.53
C ALA A 445 13.16 9.70 -8.92
N ALA A 446 13.86 10.84 -9.06
CA ALA A 446 14.07 11.47 -10.36
C ALA A 446 14.88 10.58 -11.31
N ALA A 447 15.93 9.90 -10.83
CA ALA A 447 16.68 8.94 -11.62
C ALA A 447 15.82 7.74 -12.07
N ALA A 448 14.97 7.21 -11.18
CA ALA A 448 14.04 6.12 -11.51
C ALA A 448 13.00 6.56 -12.55
N ALA A 449 12.41 7.74 -12.37
CA ALA A 449 11.48 8.34 -13.33
C ALA A 449 12.16 8.58 -14.69
N GLY A 450 13.41 9.06 -14.70
CA GLY A 450 14.20 9.27 -15.90
C GLY A 450 14.49 7.97 -16.67
N ARG A 451 14.89 6.90 -15.99
CA ARG A 451 15.08 5.56 -16.61
C ARG A 451 13.79 5.05 -17.25
N GLN A 452 12.67 5.22 -16.56
CA GLN A 452 11.37 4.86 -17.11
C GLN A 452 11.08 5.70 -18.37
N ARG A 453 11.26 7.02 -18.34
CA ARG A 453 11.05 7.90 -19.52
C ARG A 453 11.96 7.53 -20.71
N GLY A 454 13.24 7.22 -20.47
CA GLY A 454 14.24 6.90 -21.49
C GLY A 454 14.04 5.55 -22.20
N MET A 455 13.39 4.57 -21.57
CA MET A 455 13.04 3.28 -22.19
C MET A 455 11.88 3.36 -23.21
N GLY A 456 11.60 4.54 -23.78
CA GLY A 456 10.42 4.78 -24.63
C GLY A 456 9.09 4.50 -23.90
N SER A 457 9.10 4.51 -22.57
CA SER A 457 8.06 3.85 -21.78
C SER A 457 6.90 4.75 -21.36
N ARG A 458 6.95 6.05 -21.72
CA ARG A 458 5.72 6.84 -21.73
C ARG A 458 4.80 6.14 -22.73
N PRO A 459 3.63 5.60 -22.34
CA PRO A 459 2.64 5.24 -23.34
C PRO A 459 2.49 6.47 -24.25
N PRO A 460 2.26 6.32 -25.57
CA PRO A 460 1.85 7.46 -26.38
C PRO A 460 0.79 8.18 -25.55
N SER A 461 1.09 9.44 -25.19
CA SER A 461 0.23 10.21 -24.30
C SER A 461 -1.19 10.00 -24.78
N LEU A 462 -2.10 9.65 -23.87
CA LEU A 462 -3.51 9.85 -24.16
C LEU A 462 -3.60 11.25 -24.75
N PRO A 463 -4.15 11.41 -25.96
CA PRO A 463 -4.26 12.74 -26.53
C PRO A 463 -4.88 13.62 -25.44
N PRO A 464 -4.32 14.82 -25.16
CA PRO A 464 -4.99 15.74 -24.25
C PRO A 464 -6.46 15.82 -24.67
N ALA A 465 -7.38 15.99 -23.72
CA ALA A 465 -8.82 16.01 -24.03
C ALA A 465 -9.20 16.96 -25.18
N ALA A 466 -8.34 17.95 -25.48
CA ALA A 466 -8.42 18.88 -26.60
C ALA A 466 -8.01 18.34 -27.99
N GLU A 467 -7.27 17.21 -28.07
CA GLU A 467 -6.82 16.55 -29.32
C GLU A 467 -7.61 15.27 -29.64
N ALA A 468 -8.62 14.92 -28.84
CA ALA A 468 -9.58 13.91 -29.23
C ALA A 468 -10.32 14.43 -30.48
N ASP A 469 -10.13 13.74 -31.62
CA ASP A 469 -10.93 13.97 -32.82
C ASP A 469 -12.43 13.99 -32.42
N PRO A 470 -13.17 15.10 -32.64
CA PRO A 470 -14.57 15.21 -32.24
C PRO A 470 -15.45 14.08 -32.84
N GLY A 471 -15.02 13.42 -33.92
CA GLY A 471 -15.67 12.24 -34.48
C GLY A 471 -15.40 10.90 -33.77
N ARG A 472 -14.62 10.89 -32.68
CA ARG A 472 -14.16 9.67 -31.96
C ARG A 472 -14.69 9.50 -30.54
N ALA A 473 -15.36 10.50 -29.98
CA ALA A 473 -15.89 10.44 -28.61
C ALA A 473 -17.21 9.66 -28.59
N TRP A 474 -17.26 8.56 -27.84
CA TRP A 474 -18.48 7.79 -27.67
C TRP A 474 -19.29 8.34 -26.51
N ALA A 475 -20.61 8.45 -26.66
CA ALA A 475 -21.48 8.83 -25.56
C ALA A 475 -21.52 7.75 -24.46
N GLY A 476 -21.12 6.53 -24.77
CA GLY A 476 -20.94 5.43 -23.83
C GLY A 476 -20.39 4.20 -24.51
N LEU A 477 -19.98 3.21 -23.73
CA LEU A 477 -19.46 1.93 -24.20
C LEU A 477 -20.25 0.80 -23.52
N LEU A 478 -20.90 -0.03 -24.33
CA LEU A 478 -21.56 -1.26 -23.87
C LEU A 478 -20.72 -2.46 -24.29
N LEU A 479 -20.29 -3.27 -23.33
CA LEU A 479 -19.56 -4.51 -23.57
C LEU A 479 -20.40 -5.71 -23.14
N ILE A 480 -20.57 -6.68 -24.03
CA ILE A 480 -21.31 -7.92 -23.74
C ILE A 480 -20.33 -9.10 -23.85
N ASP A 481 -20.24 -9.92 -22.81
CA ASP A 481 -19.50 -11.18 -22.88
C ASP A 481 -20.26 -12.19 -23.74
N LEU A 482 -19.71 -12.52 -24.91
CA LEU A 482 -20.40 -13.32 -25.93
C LEU A 482 -20.49 -14.81 -25.56
N ASP A 483 -19.55 -15.33 -24.77
CA ASP A 483 -19.30 -16.76 -24.65
C ASP A 483 -20.37 -17.47 -23.77
N VAL A 484 -20.93 -16.73 -22.81
CA VAL A 484 -21.93 -17.26 -21.85
C VAL A 484 -23.22 -16.46 -21.84
N VAL A 485 -23.18 -15.12 -21.93
CA VAL A 485 -24.37 -14.28 -21.67
C VAL A 485 -25.53 -14.58 -22.61
N LEU A 486 -25.24 -14.84 -23.89
CA LEU A 486 -26.26 -15.04 -24.92
C LEU A 486 -26.56 -16.51 -25.21
N ARG A 487 -26.04 -17.44 -24.40
CA ARG A 487 -26.32 -18.87 -24.55
C ARG A 487 -27.81 -19.15 -24.36
N ASP A 488 -28.33 -20.09 -25.14
CA ASP A 488 -29.72 -20.58 -25.08
C ASP A 488 -30.79 -19.48 -25.21
N SER A 489 -30.45 -18.36 -25.86
CA SER A 489 -31.40 -17.26 -26.12
C SER A 489 -32.44 -17.66 -27.17
N ALA A 490 -33.70 -17.30 -26.95
CA ALA A 490 -34.74 -17.48 -27.95
C ALA A 490 -34.49 -16.58 -29.17
N PRO A 491 -34.80 -17.03 -30.41
CA PRO A 491 -34.58 -16.24 -31.63
C PRO A 491 -35.22 -14.85 -31.60
N GLU A 492 -36.42 -14.73 -31.04
CA GLU A 492 -37.15 -13.48 -30.88
C GLU A 492 -36.41 -12.48 -29.96
N ASP A 493 -35.81 -12.96 -28.87
CA ASP A 493 -35.05 -12.12 -27.95
C ASP A 493 -33.73 -11.66 -28.56
N LEU A 494 -33.07 -12.52 -29.35
CA LEU A 494 -31.87 -12.15 -30.11
C LEU A 494 -32.17 -11.08 -31.15
N GLN A 495 -33.28 -11.21 -31.87
CA GLN A 495 -33.72 -10.21 -32.84
C GLN A 495 -34.05 -8.87 -32.16
N ALA A 496 -34.74 -8.91 -31.02
CA ALA A 496 -35.03 -7.71 -30.22
C ALA A 496 -33.74 -7.05 -29.70
N LEU A 497 -32.77 -7.83 -29.23
CA LEU A 497 -31.47 -7.32 -28.79
C LEU A 497 -30.69 -6.71 -29.96
N ALA A 498 -30.63 -7.38 -31.10
CA ALA A 498 -29.94 -6.89 -32.30
C ALA A 498 -30.52 -5.54 -32.74
N ALA A 499 -31.85 -5.43 -32.85
CA ALA A 499 -32.53 -4.18 -33.20
C ALA A 499 -32.23 -3.05 -32.20
N TRP A 500 -32.18 -3.37 -30.90
CA TRP A 500 -31.88 -2.40 -29.85
C TRP A 500 -30.43 -1.92 -29.89
N LEU A 501 -29.46 -2.82 -30.10
CA LEU A 501 -28.04 -2.46 -30.24
C LEU A 501 -27.82 -1.57 -31.46
N ASP A 502 -28.49 -1.89 -32.57
CA ASP A 502 -28.46 -1.11 -33.80
C ASP A 502 -29.00 0.31 -33.59
N ASP A 503 -30.17 0.44 -32.96
CA ASP A 503 -30.73 1.74 -32.60
C ASP A 503 -29.77 2.54 -31.71
N LEU A 504 -29.22 1.89 -30.67
CA LEU A 504 -28.31 2.54 -29.73
C LEU A 504 -27.02 3.06 -30.40
N SER A 505 -26.51 2.35 -31.41
CA SER A 505 -25.32 2.75 -32.17
C SER A 505 -25.56 3.92 -33.13
N ARG A 506 -26.82 4.19 -33.50
CA ARG A 506 -27.20 5.17 -34.55
C ARG A 506 -27.74 6.50 -34.02
N ARG A 507 -27.69 6.76 -32.71
CA ARG A 507 -28.28 7.96 -32.05
C ARG A 507 -27.52 9.29 -32.25
N GLY A 508 -26.77 9.45 -33.34
CA GLY A 508 -26.00 10.66 -33.61
C GLY A 508 -24.98 10.98 -32.51
N GLU A 509 -25.05 12.18 -31.92
CA GLU A 509 -24.16 12.63 -30.83
C GLU A 509 -24.29 11.80 -29.53
N ASP A 510 -25.42 11.10 -29.33
CA ASP A 510 -25.66 10.21 -28.20
C ASP A 510 -25.36 8.73 -28.52
N SER A 511 -24.63 8.45 -29.61
CA SER A 511 -24.29 7.09 -30.03
C SER A 511 -23.37 6.38 -29.02
N TRP A 512 -23.73 5.15 -28.67
CA TRP A 512 -22.85 4.30 -27.87
C TRP A 512 -22.07 3.36 -28.78
N ALA A 513 -20.82 3.13 -28.41
CA ALA A 513 -20.06 2.03 -28.99
C ALA A 513 -20.51 0.70 -28.38
N ILE A 514 -20.82 -0.24 -29.25
CA ILE A 514 -21.11 -1.63 -28.87
C ILE A 514 -19.83 -2.43 -29.04
N GLY A 515 -19.43 -3.16 -28.01
CA GLY A 515 -18.31 -4.06 -28.06
C GLY A 515 -18.67 -5.45 -27.55
N LEU A 516 -17.95 -6.45 -28.07
CA LEU A 516 -18.08 -7.84 -27.65
C LEU A 516 -16.79 -8.31 -26.99
N ILE A 517 -16.94 -9.09 -25.92
CA ILE A 517 -15.85 -9.74 -25.21
C ILE A 517 -15.90 -11.24 -25.51
N SER A 518 -14.76 -11.86 -25.83
CA SER A 518 -14.64 -13.31 -25.94
C SER A 518 -13.26 -13.79 -25.46
N GLY A 519 -13.20 -15.01 -24.93
CA GLY A 519 -11.95 -15.72 -24.65
C GLY A 519 -11.23 -16.22 -25.91
N LEU A 520 -11.96 -16.34 -27.03
CA LEU A 520 -11.46 -16.82 -28.32
C LEU A 520 -10.86 -15.70 -29.18
N SER A 521 -10.44 -16.06 -30.40
CA SER A 521 -9.99 -15.09 -31.42
C SER A 521 -11.14 -14.18 -31.90
N ARG A 522 -10.81 -13.05 -32.52
CA ARG A 522 -11.81 -12.14 -33.12
C ARG A 522 -12.59 -12.85 -34.23
N GLU A 523 -11.91 -13.66 -35.04
CA GLU A 523 -12.51 -14.41 -36.14
C GLU A 523 -13.56 -15.41 -35.61
N ASP A 524 -13.26 -16.13 -34.55
CA ASP A 524 -14.19 -17.05 -33.88
C ASP A 524 -15.37 -16.32 -33.27
N GLY A 525 -15.09 -15.25 -32.53
CA GLY A 525 -16.13 -14.39 -31.95
C GLY A 525 -17.06 -13.83 -33.03
N THR A 526 -16.51 -13.38 -34.16
CA THR A 526 -17.29 -12.84 -35.29
C THR A 526 -18.19 -13.90 -35.89
N ARG A 527 -17.70 -15.13 -36.10
CA ARG A 527 -18.53 -16.26 -36.55
C ARG A 527 -19.66 -16.54 -35.58
N ARG A 528 -19.38 -16.52 -34.27
CA ARG A 528 -20.40 -16.75 -33.25
C ARG A 528 -21.44 -15.63 -33.19
N ALA A 529 -21.02 -14.37 -33.26
CA ALA A 529 -21.92 -13.22 -33.30
C ALA A 529 -22.84 -13.26 -34.53
N ALA A 530 -22.31 -13.64 -35.69
CA ALA A 530 -23.08 -13.81 -36.92
C ALA A 530 -24.13 -14.93 -36.81
N GLN A 531 -23.77 -16.08 -36.19
CA GLN A 531 -24.74 -17.16 -35.91
C GLN A 531 -25.88 -16.73 -34.98
N LEU A 532 -25.62 -15.77 -34.08
CA LEU A 532 -26.61 -15.21 -33.16
C LEU A 532 -27.40 -14.04 -33.76
N GLY A 533 -27.12 -13.65 -35.01
CA GLY A 533 -27.82 -12.55 -35.69
C GLY A 533 -27.55 -11.17 -35.09
N LEU A 534 -26.43 -10.98 -34.41
CA LEU A 534 -26.07 -9.70 -33.80
C LEU A 534 -25.48 -8.74 -34.85
N PRO A 535 -25.69 -7.41 -34.70
CA PRO A 535 -25.04 -6.43 -35.55
C PRO A 535 -23.51 -6.44 -35.33
N GLU A 536 -22.77 -5.99 -36.34
CA GLU A 536 -21.31 -5.93 -36.23
C GLU A 536 -20.90 -4.90 -35.15
N PRO A 537 -20.10 -5.31 -34.15
CA PRO A 537 -19.70 -4.41 -33.08
C PRO A 537 -18.72 -3.35 -33.58
N ARG A 538 -18.56 -2.28 -32.79
CA ARG A 538 -17.51 -1.28 -32.97
C ARG A 538 -16.16 -1.76 -32.45
N VAL A 539 -16.18 -2.62 -31.43
CA VAL A 539 -14.98 -3.08 -30.72
C VAL A 539 -15.03 -4.57 -30.39
N TRP A 540 -13.89 -5.23 -30.46
CA TRP A 540 -13.66 -6.56 -29.89
C TRP A 540 -12.63 -6.50 -28.79
N ILE A 541 -12.91 -7.16 -27.68
CA ILE A 541 -11.93 -7.54 -26.66
C ILE A 541 -11.82 -9.07 -26.71
N SER A 542 -10.74 -9.58 -27.28
CA SER A 542 -10.54 -11.01 -27.53
C SER A 542 -9.39 -11.57 -26.70
N GLU A 543 -9.21 -12.89 -26.74
CA GLU A 543 -8.08 -13.60 -26.10
C GLU A 543 -7.88 -13.20 -24.62
N ALA A 544 -8.95 -13.32 -23.82
CA ALA A 544 -8.95 -12.98 -22.39
C ALA A 544 -8.58 -11.50 -22.08
N GLY A 545 -8.83 -10.62 -23.04
CA GLY A 545 -8.53 -9.19 -22.94
C GLY A 545 -7.10 -8.82 -23.28
N THR A 546 -6.35 -9.70 -23.94
CA THR A 546 -4.99 -9.39 -24.41
C THR A 546 -4.99 -8.71 -25.78
N VAL A 547 -6.08 -8.82 -26.53
CA VAL A 547 -6.22 -8.25 -27.87
C VAL A 547 -7.44 -7.33 -27.91
N ILE A 548 -7.26 -6.15 -28.47
CA ILE A 548 -8.33 -5.19 -28.75
C ILE A 548 -8.32 -4.90 -30.25
N HIS A 549 -9.47 -5.02 -30.89
CA HIS A 549 -9.67 -4.58 -32.27
C HIS A 549 -10.77 -3.54 -32.32
N GLU A 550 -10.49 -2.42 -32.97
CA GLU A 550 -11.47 -1.37 -33.24
C GLU A 550 -11.81 -1.38 -34.72
N ARG A 551 -13.08 -1.16 -35.03
CA ARG A 551 -13.53 -0.93 -36.39
C ARG A 551 -13.40 0.55 -36.72
N ASP A 552 -12.80 0.90 -37.84
CA ASP A 552 -12.69 2.29 -38.29
C ASP A 552 -13.97 2.78 -39.01
N ALA A 553 -13.99 4.05 -39.44
CA ALA A 553 -15.15 4.61 -40.15
C ALA A 553 -15.37 3.99 -41.54
N GLY A 554 -14.33 3.43 -42.16
CA GLY A 554 -14.41 2.69 -43.42
C GLY A 554 -14.81 1.23 -43.25
N GLY A 555 -15.06 0.80 -42.01
CA GLY A 555 -15.49 -0.55 -41.68
C GLY A 555 -14.35 -1.55 -41.54
N ALA A 556 -13.08 -1.13 -41.68
CA ALA A 556 -11.92 -1.99 -41.54
C ALA A 556 -11.55 -2.19 -40.07
N TRP A 557 -11.07 -3.39 -39.73
CA TRP A 557 -10.64 -3.73 -38.38
C TRP A 557 -9.16 -3.39 -38.18
N ARG A 558 -8.85 -2.73 -37.06
CA ARG A 558 -7.49 -2.35 -36.68
C ARG A 558 -7.17 -2.83 -35.27
N PRO A 559 -6.04 -3.53 -35.05
CA PRO A 559 -5.59 -3.88 -33.72
C PRO A 559 -5.14 -2.61 -32.96
N ASP A 560 -5.38 -2.58 -31.65
CA ASP A 560 -4.80 -1.56 -30.78
C ASP A 560 -3.35 -1.92 -30.40
N GLU A 561 -2.42 -1.45 -31.22
CA GLU A 561 -0.98 -1.62 -31.01
C GLU A 561 -0.48 -0.97 -29.71
N ARG A 562 -1.18 0.07 -29.22
CA ARG A 562 -0.82 0.77 -27.99
C ARG A 562 -1.16 -0.09 -26.78
N TRP A 563 -2.31 -0.77 -26.82
CA TRP A 563 -2.69 -1.79 -25.83
C TRP A 563 -1.68 -2.93 -25.82
N ALA A 564 -1.45 -3.57 -26.97
CA ALA A 564 -0.56 -4.72 -27.11
C ALA A 564 0.86 -4.42 -26.57
N SER A 565 1.45 -3.30 -27.01
CA SER A 565 2.77 -2.85 -26.56
C SER A 565 2.83 -2.56 -25.05
N ARG A 566 1.72 -2.06 -24.47
CA ARG A 566 1.64 -1.72 -23.05
C ARG A 566 1.60 -2.98 -22.19
N ILE A 567 0.79 -3.96 -22.56
CA ILE A 567 0.64 -5.17 -21.77
C ILE A 567 1.81 -6.14 -21.94
N ALA A 568 2.47 -6.16 -23.11
CA ALA A 568 3.58 -7.06 -23.40
C ALA A 568 4.85 -6.81 -22.57
N ARG A 569 4.99 -5.67 -21.87
CA ARG A 569 6.25 -5.40 -21.13
C ARG A 569 6.42 -6.38 -19.96
N GLY A 570 7.55 -7.07 -19.91
CA GLY A 570 7.83 -8.09 -18.89
C GLY A 570 7.16 -9.44 -19.17
N TRP A 571 6.41 -9.56 -20.27
CA TRP A 571 5.87 -10.83 -20.69
C TRP A 571 6.92 -11.65 -21.44
N ASP A 572 7.12 -12.89 -20.99
CA ASP A 572 7.83 -13.91 -21.73
C ASP A 572 6.96 -15.18 -21.79
N ARG A 573 6.48 -15.50 -22.99
CA ARG A 573 5.60 -16.66 -23.21
C ARG A 573 6.34 -17.97 -22.94
N GLN A 574 7.63 -18.07 -23.28
CA GLN A 574 8.40 -19.30 -23.12
C GLN A 574 8.61 -19.60 -21.64
N GLU A 575 8.90 -18.59 -20.83
CA GLU A 575 9.00 -18.74 -19.38
C GLU A 575 7.68 -19.21 -18.75
N VAL A 576 6.55 -18.67 -19.21
CA VAL A 576 5.22 -19.13 -18.76
C VAL A 576 5.00 -20.60 -19.10
N VAL A 577 5.26 -20.99 -20.35
CA VAL A 577 5.12 -22.38 -20.79
C VAL A 577 6.03 -23.31 -19.97
N ALA A 578 7.28 -22.92 -19.74
CA ALA A 578 8.22 -23.70 -18.92
C ALA A 578 7.74 -23.84 -17.46
N ALA A 579 7.18 -22.79 -16.87
CA ALA A 579 6.65 -22.82 -15.51
C ALA A 579 5.40 -23.71 -15.40
N LEU A 580 4.49 -23.65 -16.37
CA LEU A 580 3.28 -24.48 -16.42
C LEU A 580 3.58 -25.95 -16.74
N SER A 581 4.60 -26.21 -17.56
CA SER A 581 5.03 -27.59 -17.89
C SER A 581 5.44 -28.38 -16.64
N GLN A 582 5.94 -27.70 -15.60
CA GLN A 582 6.25 -28.32 -14.31
C GLN A 582 4.99 -28.67 -13.46
N LEU A 583 3.79 -28.41 -13.98
CA LEU A 583 2.51 -28.82 -13.42
C LEU A 583 1.77 -29.80 -14.34
N SER A 584 2.44 -30.42 -15.32
CA SER A 584 1.85 -31.27 -16.37
C SER A 584 0.95 -32.41 -15.86
N GLU A 585 1.15 -32.91 -14.65
CA GLU A 585 0.28 -33.93 -14.03
C GLU A 585 -1.10 -33.39 -13.64
N ARG A 586 -1.27 -32.06 -13.58
CA ARG A 586 -2.47 -31.37 -13.09
C ARG A 586 -3.19 -30.56 -14.16
N LEU A 587 -2.60 -30.39 -15.33
CA LEU A 587 -3.14 -29.57 -16.42
C LEU A 587 -2.92 -30.21 -17.78
N ASP A 588 -3.78 -29.83 -18.72
CA ASP A 588 -3.72 -30.20 -20.13
C ASP A 588 -3.65 -28.93 -20.98
N TRP A 589 -2.87 -28.95 -22.05
CA TRP A 589 -2.81 -27.83 -22.99
C TRP A 589 -4.11 -27.74 -23.78
N GLN A 590 -4.70 -26.55 -23.89
CA GLN A 590 -5.81 -26.32 -24.81
C GLN A 590 -5.31 -26.25 -26.26
N GLU A 591 -6.19 -26.50 -27.23
CA GLU A 591 -5.89 -26.48 -28.66
C GLU A 591 -5.27 -25.16 -29.14
N GLU A 592 -4.58 -25.18 -30.28
CA GLU A 592 -3.87 -24.00 -30.81
C GLU A 592 -4.81 -22.79 -31.01
N ALA A 593 -6.08 -23.01 -31.34
CA ALA A 593 -7.09 -21.96 -31.46
C ALA A 593 -7.34 -21.17 -30.16
N HIS A 594 -7.00 -21.74 -29.01
CA HIS A 594 -7.10 -21.10 -27.71
C HIS A 594 -5.81 -20.39 -27.28
N GLN A 595 -4.70 -20.63 -27.97
CA GLN A 595 -3.41 -20.01 -27.65
C GLN A 595 -3.28 -18.63 -28.30
N GLY A 596 -2.38 -17.80 -27.78
CA GLY A 596 -2.06 -16.50 -28.38
C GLY A 596 -0.63 -16.04 -28.08
N PRO A 597 -0.15 -14.97 -28.74
CA PRO A 597 1.18 -14.41 -28.47
C PRO A 597 1.32 -13.92 -27.01
N LEU A 598 0.23 -13.37 -26.47
CA LEU A 598 0.13 -12.83 -25.11
C LEU A 598 -0.80 -13.66 -24.22
N LYS A 599 -1.09 -14.91 -24.60
CA LYS A 599 -1.99 -15.79 -23.86
C LYS A 599 -1.52 -17.24 -23.93
N VAL A 600 -1.52 -17.91 -22.79
CA VAL A 600 -1.27 -19.36 -22.69
C VAL A 600 -2.46 -20.00 -21.99
N SER A 601 -3.12 -20.94 -22.65
CA SER A 601 -4.38 -21.54 -22.18
C SER A 601 -4.22 -23.03 -21.85
N VAL A 602 -4.70 -23.43 -20.68
CA VAL A 602 -4.67 -24.81 -20.18
C VAL A 602 -6.00 -25.19 -19.55
N THR A 603 -6.26 -26.49 -19.42
CA THR A 603 -7.41 -27.07 -18.72
C THR A 603 -6.92 -27.77 -17.47
N LEU A 604 -7.54 -27.54 -16.33
CA LEU A 604 -7.22 -28.18 -15.06
C LEU A 604 -7.87 -29.56 -14.99
N ARG A 605 -7.08 -30.59 -14.69
CA ARG A 605 -7.57 -31.98 -14.49
C ARG A 605 -8.39 -32.12 -13.21
N HIS A 606 -8.01 -31.38 -12.17
CA HIS A 606 -8.68 -31.37 -10.87
C HIS A 606 -9.02 -29.93 -10.46
N PRO A 607 -10.10 -29.36 -11.01
CA PRO A 607 -10.52 -28.01 -10.64
C PRO A 607 -10.94 -27.96 -9.17
N GLY A 608 -10.62 -26.85 -8.49
CA GLY A 608 -10.97 -26.65 -7.09
C GLY A 608 -10.45 -25.32 -6.53
N PRO A 609 -10.84 -24.95 -5.30
CA PRO A 609 -10.56 -23.63 -4.71
C PRO A 609 -9.07 -23.28 -4.65
N GLY A 610 -8.19 -24.28 -4.55
CA GLY A 610 -6.73 -24.08 -4.48
C GLY A 610 -6.01 -24.01 -5.83
N ALA A 611 -6.67 -24.31 -6.95
CA ALA A 611 -5.98 -24.47 -8.23
C ALA A 611 -5.33 -23.17 -8.71
N LEU A 612 -6.04 -22.04 -8.62
CA LEU A 612 -5.49 -20.74 -9.00
C LEU A 612 -4.33 -20.32 -8.09
N ALA A 613 -4.42 -20.60 -6.79
CA ALA A 613 -3.36 -20.30 -5.83
C ALA A 613 -2.09 -21.11 -6.13
N MET A 614 -2.23 -22.39 -6.49
CA MET A 614 -1.14 -23.26 -6.93
C MET A 614 -0.43 -22.68 -8.17
N VAL A 615 -1.17 -22.30 -9.22
CA VAL A 615 -0.57 -21.72 -10.43
C VAL A 615 0.13 -20.40 -10.12
N ARG A 616 -0.48 -19.51 -9.32
CA ARG A 616 0.16 -18.28 -8.86
C ARG A 616 1.44 -18.55 -8.10
N GLN A 617 1.45 -19.53 -7.19
CA GLN A 617 2.64 -19.93 -6.45
C GLN A 617 3.73 -20.43 -7.39
N LYS A 618 3.37 -21.22 -8.40
CA LYS A 618 4.33 -21.75 -9.38
C LYS A 618 4.98 -20.64 -10.22
N LEU A 619 4.17 -19.76 -10.79
CA LEU A 619 4.65 -18.60 -11.56
C LEU A 619 5.57 -17.71 -10.72
N ARG A 620 5.21 -17.48 -9.43
CA ARG A 620 6.06 -16.72 -8.49
C ARG A 620 7.38 -17.42 -8.20
N HIS A 621 7.38 -18.73 -7.97
CA HIS A 621 8.61 -19.49 -7.72
C HIS A 621 9.56 -19.42 -8.92
N CYS A 622 9.02 -19.48 -10.13
CA CYS A 622 9.77 -19.36 -11.38
C CYS A 622 10.08 -17.89 -11.77
N ARG A 623 9.67 -16.91 -10.95
CA ARG A 623 9.84 -15.45 -11.19
C ARG A 623 9.20 -14.91 -12.47
N VAL A 624 8.23 -15.62 -13.06
CA VAL A 624 7.60 -15.27 -14.34
C VAL A 624 6.51 -14.21 -14.17
N GLU A 625 6.61 -13.05 -14.82
CA GLU A 625 5.67 -11.90 -14.72
C GLU A 625 4.34 -12.12 -15.45
N ALA A 626 3.53 -13.04 -14.94
CA ALA A 626 2.24 -13.41 -15.54
C ALA A 626 1.09 -13.50 -14.53
N ARG A 627 -0.13 -13.33 -15.04
CA ARG A 627 -1.40 -13.38 -14.30
C ARG A 627 -2.24 -14.56 -14.78
N PRO A 628 -2.52 -15.55 -13.92
CA PRO A 628 -3.47 -16.60 -14.22
C PRO A 628 -4.91 -16.13 -13.97
N GLN A 629 -5.84 -16.56 -14.82
CA GLN A 629 -7.27 -16.28 -14.80
C GLN A 629 -8.03 -17.59 -14.98
N LEU A 630 -8.85 -17.95 -14.00
CA LEU A 630 -9.70 -19.15 -14.07
C LEU A 630 -11.08 -18.75 -14.60
N TYR A 631 -11.60 -19.55 -15.52
CA TYR A 631 -12.95 -19.40 -16.06
C TYR A 631 -13.62 -20.75 -16.29
N SER A 632 -14.96 -20.75 -16.25
CA SER A 632 -15.82 -21.93 -16.41
C SER A 632 -15.34 -23.15 -15.62
N HIS A 633 -14.88 -22.92 -14.39
CA HIS A 633 -14.37 -23.84 -13.36
C HIS A 633 -13.09 -24.61 -13.68
N ALA A 634 -12.83 -24.97 -14.94
CA ALA A 634 -11.72 -25.84 -15.31
C ALA A 634 -10.70 -25.18 -16.26
N PHE A 635 -11.07 -24.12 -16.98
CA PHE A 635 -10.16 -23.50 -17.94
C PHE A 635 -9.36 -22.38 -17.31
N LEU A 636 -8.09 -22.30 -17.67
CA LEU A 636 -7.16 -21.34 -17.09
C LEU A 636 -6.32 -20.68 -18.18
N ASP A 637 -6.43 -19.36 -18.25
CA ASP A 637 -5.58 -18.52 -19.09
C ASP A 637 -4.47 -17.90 -18.26
N VAL A 638 -3.26 -17.89 -18.79
CA VAL A 638 -2.14 -17.12 -18.25
C VAL A 638 -1.80 -16.02 -19.25
N VAL A 639 -1.90 -14.77 -18.78
CA VAL A 639 -1.72 -13.55 -19.59
C VAL A 639 -0.70 -12.61 -18.94
N PRO A 640 -0.22 -11.56 -19.63
CA PRO A 640 0.64 -10.56 -19.02
C PRO A 640 0.04 -9.96 -17.74
N MET A 641 0.90 -9.59 -16.79
CA MET A 641 0.47 -9.00 -15.51
C MET A 641 -0.43 -7.77 -15.65
N ARG A 642 -0.30 -7.06 -16.77
CA ARG A 642 -1.06 -5.84 -17.08
C ARG A 642 -2.37 -6.09 -17.83
N ALA A 643 -2.62 -7.33 -18.27
CA ALA A 643 -3.79 -7.68 -19.08
C ALA A 643 -4.92 -8.28 -18.24
N SER A 644 -6.14 -7.86 -18.55
CA SER A 644 -7.40 -8.51 -18.18
C SER A 644 -8.52 -7.89 -19.01
N LYS A 645 -9.68 -8.57 -19.09
CA LYS A 645 -10.90 -8.00 -19.67
C LYS A 645 -11.23 -6.61 -19.09
N LEU A 646 -11.10 -6.45 -17.77
CA LEU A 646 -11.32 -5.19 -17.05
C LEU A 646 -10.35 -4.07 -17.46
N GLU A 647 -9.07 -4.39 -17.65
CA GLU A 647 -8.11 -3.34 -17.99
C GLU A 647 -8.16 -2.99 -19.48
N ALA A 648 -8.54 -3.94 -20.34
CA ALA A 648 -8.86 -3.67 -21.73
C ALA A 648 -10.09 -2.75 -21.85
N SER A 649 -11.16 -3.00 -21.09
CA SER A 649 -12.36 -2.15 -21.11
C SER A 649 -12.09 -0.74 -20.59
N ARG A 650 -11.34 -0.61 -19.49
CA ARG A 650 -10.88 0.69 -18.98
C ARG A 650 -9.95 1.40 -19.94
N HIS A 651 -9.11 0.67 -20.67
CA HIS A 651 -8.23 1.26 -21.69
C HIS A 651 -9.04 1.90 -22.81
N LEU A 652 -10.06 1.20 -23.34
CA LEU A 652 -10.97 1.74 -24.35
C LEU A 652 -11.71 2.97 -23.84
N ALA A 653 -12.28 2.89 -22.62
CA ALA A 653 -12.98 4.02 -22.03
C ALA A 653 -12.06 5.26 -21.93
N LEU A 654 -10.82 5.05 -21.49
CA LEU A 654 -9.83 6.11 -21.36
C LEU A 654 -9.37 6.67 -22.73
N THR A 655 -9.16 5.81 -23.73
CA THR A 655 -8.74 6.22 -25.09
C THR A 655 -9.82 7.03 -25.81
N HIS A 656 -11.10 6.74 -25.55
CA HIS A 656 -12.25 7.41 -26.19
C HIS A 656 -12.91 8.48 -25.31
N GLY A 657 -12.35 8.78 -24.13
CA GLY A 657 -12.91 9.76 -23.21
C GLY A 657 -14.29 9.39 -22.66
N VAL A 658 -14.62 8.09 -22.61
CA VAL A 658 -15.86 7.58 -22.03
C VAL A 658 -15.73 7.54 -20.51
N PRO A 659 -16.55 8.29 -19.74
CA PRO A 659 -16.55 8.18 -18.29
C PRO A 659 -16.92 6.76 -17.88
N LEU A 660 -16.29 6.21 -16.83
CA LEU A 660 -16.54 4.83 -16.40
C LEU A 660 -17.99 4.59 -15.98
N GLN A 661 -18.73 5.61 -15.54
CA GLN A 661 -20.16 5.52 -15.24
C GLN A 661 -21.01 5.27 -16.50
N ARG A 662 -20.43 5.43 -17.69
CA ARG A 662 -21.01 5.16 -19.01
C ARG A 662 -20.30 4.00 -19.73
N LEU A 663 -19.47 3.24 -19.02
CA LEU A 663 -18.97 1.93 -19.43
C LEU A 663 -19.85 0.86 -18.78
N VAL A 664 -20.74 0.24 -19.55
CA VAL A 664 -21.62 -0.82 -19.06
C VAL A 664 -21.08 -2.17 -19.52
N VAL A 665 -20.95 -3.12 -18.59
CA VAL A 665 -20.55 -4.50 -18.90
C VAL A 665 -21.68 -5.47 -18.60
N VAL A 666 -21.88 -6.47 -19.46
CA VAL A 666 -22.87 -7.53 -19.28
C VAL A 666 -22.13 -8.85 -19.19
N VAL A 667 -22.32 -9.57 -18.09
CA VAL A 667 -21.49 -10.72 -17.71
C VAL A 667 -22.33 -11.86 -17.14
N ALA A 668 -21.75 -13.06 -17.15
CA ALA A 668 -22.38 -14.27 -16.61
C ALA A 668 -21.38 -15.35 -16.18
N GLN A 669 -20.09 -15.22 -16.52
CA GLN A 669 -19.13 -16.31 -16.39
C GLN A 669 -18.29 -16.18 -15.11
N GLN A 670 -17.78 -17.32 -14.62
CA GLN A 670 -16.70 -17.32 -13.65
C GLN A 670 -15.52 -16.47 -14.15
N GLY A 671 -14.98 -15.63 -13.26
CA GLY A 671 -13.87 -14.74 -13.58
C GLY A 671 -14.30 -13.34 -14.05
N ASP A 672 -15.58 -13.14 -14.37
CA ASP A 672 -16.10 -11.82 -14.74
C ASP A 672 -16.32 -10.88 -13.54
N ALA A 673 -16.19 -11.38 -12.31
CA ALA A 673 -16.40 -10.56 -11.11
C ALA A 673 -15.52 -9.30 -11.09
N ASP A 674 -14.32 -9.38 -11.65
CA ASP A 674 -13.38 -8.26 -11.79
C ASP A 674 -13.94 -7.15 -12.70
N LEU A 675 -14.68 -7.49 -13.76
CA LEU A 675 -15.31 -6.52 -14.68
C LEU A 675 -16.32 -5.62 -13.96
N LEU A 676 -16.89 -6.11 -12.86
CA LEU A 676 -17.89 -5.42 -12.04
C LEU A 676 -17.28 -4.71 -10.83
N THR A 677 -15.98 -4.47 -10.85
CA THR A 677 -15.27 -3.70 -9.81
C THR A 677 -15.11 -2.22 -10.20
N GLY A 678 -14.95 -1.36 -9.19
CA GLY A 678 -14.78 0.09 -9.41
C GLY A 678 -16.10 0.81 -9.72
N ALA A 679 -16.03 1.79 -10.63
CA ALA A 679 -17.14 2.71 -10.93
C ALA A 679 -18.05 2.27 -12.10
N ALA A 680 -17.65 1.27 -12.88
CA ALA A 680 -18.38 0.79 -14.05
C ALA A 680 -19.69 0.06 -13.64
N PRO A 681 -20.86 0.46 -14.16
CA PRO A 681 -22.09 -0.30 -13.98
C PRO A 681 -22.05 -1.63 -14.73
N GLY A 682 -22.84 -2.59 -14.28
CA GLY A 682 -22.98 -3.83 -15.03
C GLY A 682 -24.22 -4.65 -14.74
N VAL A 683 -24.47 -5.59 -15.65
CA VAL A 683 -25.60 -6.52 -15.61
C VAL A 683 -25.06 -7.94 -15.47
N VAL A 684 -25.61 -8.67 -14.50
CA VAL A 684 -25.45 -10.10 -14.35
C VAL A 684 -26.76 -10.76 -14.78
N VAL A 685 -26.76 -11.56 -15.85
CA VAL A 685 -27.98 -12.24 -16.33
C VAL A 685 -28.29 -13.50 -15.53
N ALA A 686 -29.53 -13.99 -15.55
CA ALA A 686 -29.86 -15.27 -14.91
C ALA A 686 -29.13 -16.43 -15.59
N GLY A 687 -28.87 -17.50 -14.83
CA GLY A 687 -27.99 -18.60 -15.29
C GLY A 687 -26.50 -18.29 -15.18
N HIS A 688 -26.13 -17.18 -14.53
CA HIS A 688 -24.74 -16.83 -14.24
C HIS A 688 -24.06 -17.81 -13.27
N ASP A 689 -22.74 -17.77 -13.28
CA ASP A 689 -21.89 -18.54 -12.40
C ASP A 689 -22.06 -18.14 -10.91
N PRO A 690 -22.19 -19.09 -9.96
CA PRO A 690 -22.37 -18.79 -8.54
C PRO A 690 -21.29 -17.90 -7.91
N SER A 691 -20.09 -17.83 -8.50
CA SER A 691 -19.02 -16.94 -8.03
C SER A 691 -19.37 -15.45 -8.14
N LEU A 692 -20.36 -15.08 -8.96
CA LEU A 692 -20.82 -13.69 -9.09
C LEU A 692 -21.82 -13.28 -7.99
N GLU A 693 -22.41 -14.23 -7.27
CA GLU A 693 -23.50 -13.97 -6.32
C GLU A 693 -23.09 -13.03 -5.17
N GLY A 694 -21.81 -13.03 -4.80
CA GLY A 694 -21.23 -12.09 -3.83
C GLY A 694 -21.29 -10.61 -4.25
N LEU A 695 -21.63 -10.32 -5.51
CA LEU A 695 -21.83 -8.96 -6.02
C LEU A 695 -23.26 -8.45 -5.85
N ARG A 696 -24.20 -9.29 -5.38
CA ARG A 696 -25.59 -8.86 -5.16
C ARG A 696 -25.65 -7.71 -4.15
N GLY A 697 -26.40 -6.66 -4.47
CA GLY A 697 -26.51 -5.46 -3.65
C GLY A 697 -25.34 -4.47 -3.80
N ARG A 698 -24.32 -4.80 -4.61
CA ARG A 698 -23.28 -3.83 -4.99
C ARG A 698 -23.90 -2.69 -5.80
N ARG A 699 -23.53 -1.46 -5.46
CA ARG A 699 -24.00 -0.27 -6.17
C ARG A 699 -23.59 -0.33 -7.65
N GLY A 700 -24.53 -0.11 -8.56
CA GLY A 700 -24.28 -0.13 -10.01
C GLY A 700 -24.29 -1.51 -10.65
N VAL A 701 -24.51 -2.58 -9.90
CA VAL A 701 -24.66 -3.94 -10.42
C VAL A 701 -26.12 -4.36 -10.33
N VAL A 702 -26.68 -4.82 -11.45
CA VAL A 702 -28.05 -5.33 -11.54
C VAL A 702 -28.01 -6.83 -11.86
N PHE A 703 -28.80 -7.61 -11.13
CA PHE A 703 -29.04 -9.03 -11.45
C PHE A 703 -30.37 -9.12 -12.19
N ALA A 704 -30.33 -9.44 -13.48
CA ALA A 704 -31.53 -9.61 -14.29
C ALA A 704 -32.22 -10.94 -13.96
N PRO A 705 -33.55 -10.95 -13.74
CA PRO A 705 -34.35 -12.15 -13.58
C PRO A 705 -34.30 -13.13 -14.76
N ALA A 706 -34.19 -12.62 -15.99
CA ALA A 706 -34.06 -13.44 -17.19
C ALA A 706 -32.60 -13.72 -17.58
N GLY A 707 -32.37 -14.84 -18.29
CA GLY A 707 -31.10 -15.19 -18.91
C GLY A 707 -31.04 -14.77 -20.38
N GLY A 708 -29.93 -15.05 -21.07
CA GLY A 708 -29.82 -14.81 -22.51
C GLY A 708 -30.01 -13.34 -22.91
N ALA A 709 -30.42 -13.12 -24.15
CA ALA A 709 -30.70 -11.80 -24.72
C ALA A 709 -31.83 -11.04 -23.98
N ALA A 710 -32.87 -11.73 -23.50
CA ALA A 710 -33.93 -11.13 -22.69
C ALA A 710 -33.38 -10.52 -21.39
N GLY A 711 -32.50 -11.26 -20.70
CA GLY A 711 -31.80 -10.80 -19.50
C GLY A 711 -30.94 -9.57 -19.74
N VAL A 712 -30.25 -9.51 -20.88
CA VAL A 712 -29.46 -8.33 -21.28
C VAL A 712 -30.36 -7.10 -21.37
N LEU A 713 -31.44 -7.18 -22.15
CA LEU A 713 -32.36 -6.06 -22.35
C LEU A 713 -33.02 -5.63 -21.03
N GLU A 714 -33.47 -6.59 -20.23
CA GLU A 714 -34.08 -6.32 -18.92
C GLU A 714 -33.11 -5.60 -17.98
N GLY A 715 -31.90 -6.14 -17.82
CA GLY A 715 -30.88 -5.55 -16.95
C GLY A 715 -30.46 -4.15 -17.38
N LEU A 716 -30.29 -3.92 -18.69
CA LEU A 716 -29.96 -2.60 -19.23
C LEU A 716 -31.07 -1.57 -18.98
N ARG A 717 -32.35 -1.97 -19.06
CA ARG A 717 -33.50 -1.11 -18.69
C ARG A 717 -33.47 -0.73 -17.22
N GLN A 718 -33.11 -1.68 -16.35
CA GLN A 718 -33.06 -1.46 -14.90
C GLN A 718 -31.90 -0.54 -14.47
N LEU A 719 -30.75 -0.60 -15.16
CA LEU A 719 -29.58 0.23 -14.84
C LEU A 719 -29.84 1.75 -15.00
N LYS A 720 -30.77 2.16 -15.88
CA LYS A 720 -31.10 3.58 -16.17
C LYS A 720 -29.90 4.47 -16.54
N VAL A 721 -28.78 3.87 -16.94
CA VAL A 721 -27.55 4.57 -17.38
C VAL A 721 -27.71 5.08 -18.82
N ILE A 722 -28.35 4.29 -19.68
CA ILE A 722 -28.61 4.62 -21.08
C ILE A 722 -29.96 5.34 -21.13
N ARG A 723 -29.96 6.67 -21.31
CA ARG A 723 -31.19 7.46 -21.45
C ARG A 723 -31.67 7.47 -22.91
N GLY A 724 -32.94 7.13 -23.11
CA GLY A 724 -33.67 7.38 -24.37
C GLY A 724 -34.87 6.46 -24.52
N ARG A 725 -36.07 7.06 -24.36
CA ARG A 725 -37.46 6.58 -24.48
C ARG A 725 -37.80 5.18 -23.97
N ARG A 726 -38.91 5.10 -23.22
CA ARG A 726 -39.64 3.85 -22.95
C ARG A 726 -39.69 3.04 -24.26
N LEU A 727 -39.16 1.82 -24.24
CA LEU A 727 -39.61 0.81 -25.18
C LEU A 727 -41.12 0.73 -24.95
N SER A 728 -41.92 1.02 -25.99
CA SER A 728 -43.37 0.79 -25.89
C SER A 728 -43.56 -0.66 -25.44
N PRO A 729 -44.41 -0.89 -24.42
CA PRO A 729 -44.96 -2.21 -24.21
C PRO A 729 -46.01 -2.41 -25.30
N ASP A 730 -45.63 -3.06 -26.38
CA ASP A 730 -46.62 -3.75 -27.21
C ASP A 730 -46.73 -5.20 -26.70
#